data_AF-A0A953AJ57-F1
#
_entry.id   AF-A0A953AJ57-F1
#
_cell.length_a   1.000
_cell.length_b   1.000
_cell.length_c   1.000
_cell.angle_alpha   90.00
_cell.angle_beta   90.00
_cell.angle_gamma   90.00
#
_symmetry.space_group_name_H-M   'P 1'
#
loop_
_entity.id
_entity.type
_entity.pdbx_description
1 polymer ?
#
loop_
_entity_poly.entity_id
_entity_poly.type
_entity_poly.pdbx_seq_one_letter_code
_entity_poly.pdbx_strand_id
1 'polypeptide(L)'
;MPWFRFRKKHRDDQTATAATPSTELATSDEARTEPALTEQAAETAAATADPSKPKRRRGSRGGRGRRKSAAEASPAATAEETAESPAAEAKRQKPERKQLSQRQERRREQGRRRQPPRRAPLPAARRELLVSVDVGEQRVAVLEDGVVAEVYLERPERRSIAGNIYLGVVDNVLPGMEAAFVEIGLEKNGFLYVDEIVRPELERGHGRKIQDLISKGQTILVQAVKDPMKTKGARLTTQISLPGRFVVFVPQGEGLGVSRRLDDEERARLKEILKRLDVKEGGVIVRTAAEGASEEDIERDLVFLQRLWRSIQARAKTASAPELIYQEAELPLRVVRDLFTGDFEKAYVDNDQAYKRIVGYLKKTSPHMVERVVRYKEATPLMDAFGVEREIKSTLNRRVDLPSGGYLVFDYAEAFTVIDVNTGRFVGSRGKNSAARLEDTITKNNLEAVKEVVRQLRLRDIGGIIVIDFIDMANPKNRAAVEEALRTELERDRTKTYVVEISPLGLVEMTRQNVTDGPREVMTKKCPTCGGDGIVYSEASAAIDVERRLRALAASSRSQAFRVELAAPIASALVGPGARRLVELETLTKKRFFLDGKPSAHLDHFVVVAEGKLADLAPQAPVEEGAELTLQLVEVDRHDAAAAVGKLDGLDVVVAEAATLVGKRLKVRIERVLDGTAYAVLARKTKKAPEPLTAEAEAEKPTRKPPARKGARAAESAGVEGAEAEPAPEPEPVAEAAAEPEPVAVAAEPVEAAETEAGQAAGEGEEPAPPKKRTRRGSRGGRRRRKKPAADESAVSVVEAAEEELEAGGASEASPEPPRIVTIHVPGEDLG
;
A
#
# COMPACT_ATOMS: atom_id res chain seq x y z
N MET A 1 28.77 -22.60 10.50
CA MET A 1 28.64 -23.29 11.80
C MET A 1 29.13 -22.33 12.90
N PRO A 2 28.73 -22.51 14.18
CA PRO A 2 29.11 -21.59 15.25
C PRO A 2 30.43 -21.98 15.96
N TRP A 3 30.95 -21.03 16.75
CA TRP A 3 32.10 -21.12 17.68
C TRP A 3 33.50 -21.26 17.08
N PHE A 4 34.31 -20.20 17.25
CA PHE A 4 35.40 -20.25 18.24
C PHE A 4 35.60 -18.86 18.88
N ARG A 5 35.99 -18.83 20.16
CA ARG A 5 36.39 -17.60 20.89
C ARG A 5 37.89 -17.67 21.13
N PHE A 6 38.64 -16.60 20.83
CA PHE A 6 39.96 -16.37 21.43
C PHE A 6 40.13 -14.93 21.92
N ARG A 7 41.21 -14.69 22.66
CA ARG A 7 41.26 -13.73 23.77
C ARG A 7 42.35 -12.68 23.54
N LYS A 8 41.98 -11.39 23.56
CA LYS A 8 42.94 -10.27 23.50
C LYS A 8 44.05 -10.43 24.54
N LYS A 9 45.26 -10.01 24.18
CA LYS A 9 46.41 -9.83 25.07
C LYS A 9 47.07 -8.50 24.72
N HIS A 10 47.03 -7.53 25.64
CA HIS A 10 47.78 -6.27 25.50
C HIS A 10 49.27 -6.50 25.74
N ARG A 11 50.09 -5.63 25.16
CA ARG A 11 51.46 -5.33 25.60
C ARG A 11 51.82 -3.95 25.06
N ASP A 12 52.10 -3.03 25.97
CA ASP A 12 52.49 -1.65 25.69
C ASP A 12 53.99 -1.47 26.02
N ASP A 13 54.69 -0.63 25.23
CA ASP A 13 55.87 0.20 25.56
C ASP A 13 56.42 0.78 24.23
N GLN A 14 56.64 2.10 24.07
CA GLN A 14 57.76 2.92 24.57
C GLN A 14 59.13 2.48 23.98
N THR A 15 60.00 3.30 23.37
CA THR A 15 59.98 4.72 22.86
C THR A 15 60.92 4.75 21.58
N ALA A 16 61.51 5.81 20.98
CA ALA A 16 61.79 7.22 21.35
C ALA A 16 62.14 8.15 20.15
N THR A 17 62.51 9.39 20.49
CA THR A 17 63.28 10.47 19.82
C THR A 17 64.30 10.14 18.70
N ALA A 18 64.81 11.09 17.90
CA ALA A 18 64.40 12.45 17.42
C ALA A 18 65.58 13.04 16.60
N ALA A 19 65.36 13.69 15.45
CA ALA A 19 66.40 14.48 14.74
C ALA A 19 65.84 15.51 13.73
N THR A 20 66.00 16.78 14.08
CA THR A 20 65.98 18.01 13.24
C THR A 20 67.10 18.93 13.80
N PRO A 21 67.47 20.11 13.24
CA PRO A 21 66.80 20.89 12.19
C PRO A 21 67.74 21.41 11.06
N SER A 22 67.19 22.23 10.17
CA SER A 22 67.86 23.40 9.59
C SER A 22 66.81 24.47 9.32
N THR A 23 66.92 25.62 9.98
CA THR A 23 65.95 26.73 9.97
C THR A 23 66.52 27.89 9.13
N GLU A 24 65.72 28.87 8.66
CA GLU A 24 65.71 30.30 9.09
C GLU A 24 65.36 31.15 7.85
N LEU A 25 64.82 32.37 7.83
CA LEU A 25 64.03 33.27 8.73
C LEU A 25 63.29 34.23 7.73
N ALA A 26 62.00 34.58 7.81
CA ALA A 26 61.18 35.26 8.83
C ALA A 26 61.27 36.81 8.83
N THR A 27 60.11 37.48 8.77
CA THR A 27 59.75 38.86 9.21
C THR A 27 58.27 39.09 8.80
N SER A 28 57.29 39.16 9.72
CA SER A 28 56.85 40.29 10.59
C SER A 28 55.86 41.24 9.88
N ASP A 29 54.74 41.70 10.46
CA ASP A 29 54.20 41.47 11.81
C ASP A 29 52.70 41.82 11.95
N GLU A 30 52.08 41.47 13.09
CA GLU A 30 50.86 42.02 13.74
C GLU A 30 49.50 42.17 12.96
N ALA A 31 48.30 42.06 13.57
CA ALA A 31 47.87 41.47 14.85
C ALA A 31 46.32 41.38 14.98
N ARG A 32 45.82 40.39 15.75
CA ARG A 32 44.48 40.28 16.43
C ARG A 32 43.20 40.16 15.57
N THR A 33 42.07 39.59 16.05
CA THR A 33 41.79 38.42 16.91
C THR A 33 40.29 38.10 16.76
N GLU A 34 39.88 36.88 16.40
CA GLU A 34 38.50 36.40 16.59
C GLU A 34 38.49 34.98 17.22
N PRO A 35 37.56 34.67 18.15
CA PRO A 35 37.55 33.40 18.89
C PRO A 35 36.65 32.33 18.25
N ALA A 36 37.10 31.07 18.28
CA ALA A 36 36.22 29.93 18.03
C ALA A 36 35.35 29.62 19.26
N LEU A 37 34.12 29.15 19.04
CA LEU A 37 33.29 28.53 20.06
C LEU A 37 32.80 27.15 19.62
N THR A 38 33.12 26.15 20.43
CA THR A 38 32.69 24.76 20.27
C THR A 38 31.27 24.55 20.82
N GLU A 39 30.66 23.44 20.42
CA GLU A 39 29.51 22.85 21.11
C GLU A 39 29.78 22.68 22.62
N GLN A 40 28.77 22.94 23.45
CA GLN A 40 28.63 22.22 24.71
C GLN A 40 27.19 22.26 25.25
N ALA A 41 26.74 21.11 25.76
CA ALA A 41 25.52 21.03 26.56
C ALA A 41 25.81 21.45 28.01
N ALA A 42 24.84 22.05 28.69
CA ALA A 42 25.00 22.52 30.06
C ALA A 42 24.56 21.48 31.10
N GLU A 43 25.52 20.97 31.89
CA GLU A 43 25.26 20.56 33.27
C GLU A 43 25.25 21.82 34.16
N THR A 44 24.54 21.86 35.29
CA THR A 44 25.01 21.44 36.63
C THR A 44 23.84 21.74 37.61
N ALA A 45 23.80 21.38 38.91
CA ALA A 45 24.81 21.21 39.96
C ALA A 45 24.20 20.40 41.14
N ALA A 46 24.89 19.98 42.21
CA ALA A 46 26.27 19.53 42.47
C ALA A 46 26.38 19.10 43.96
N ALA A 47 27.29 18.17 44.33
CA ALA A 47 27.89 18.07 45.68
C ALA A 47 28.97 16.95 45.81
N THR A 48 30.25 17.37 45.95
CA THR A 48 31.35 16.86 46.83
C THR A 48 31.38 15.44 47.44
N ALA A 49 32.52 14.80 47.76
CA ALA A 49 33.90 14.73 47.21
C ALA A 49 34.83 13.87 48.13
N ASP A 50 35.28 12.68 47.66
CA ASP A 50 36.49 11.89 48.09
C ASP A 50 36.71 11.52 49.60
N PRO A 51 37.72 10.70 50.01
CA PRO A 51 38.56 9.77 49.25
C PRO A 51 38.77 8.33 49.83
N SER A 52 39.28 7.44 48.95
CA SER A 52 40.20 6.31 49.24
C SER A 52 39.69 4.89 49.66
N LYS A 53 40.64 3.93 49.64
CA LYS A 53 40.55 2.44 49.68
C LYS A 53 41.02 1.90 51.08
N PRO A 54 41.02 0.57 51.45
CA PRO A 54 40.42 -0.67 50.90
C PRO A 54 39.83 -1.68 51.97
N LYS A 55 39.59 -2.95 51.57
CA LYS A 55 39.71 -4.24 52.33
C LYS A 55 38.61 -4.74 53.32
N ARG A 56 38.10 -5.96 52.99
CA ARG A 56 37.87 -7.18 53.83
C ARG A 56 36.95 -7.17 55.08
N ARG A 57 36.04 -8.19 55.14
CA ARG A 57 35.62 -9.07 56.28
C ARG A 57 35.27 -8.40 57.66
N ARG A 58 34.24 -8.82 58.42
CA ARG A 58 33.94 -10.22 58.85
C ARG A 58 32.63 -10.39 59.67
N GLY A 59 31.71 -11.27 59.23
CA GLY A 59 30.72 -11.96 60.11
C GLY A 59 29.55 -11.13 60.68
N SER A 60 28.60 -11.70 61.46
CA SER A 60 28.32 -13.12 61.77
C SER A 60 26.92 -13.33 62.42
N ARG A 61 26.38 -14.56 62.34
CA ARG A 61 25.11 -15.09 62.92
C ARG A 61 23.82 -14.57 62.24
N GLY A 62 22.79 -15.40 61.97
CA GLY A 62 22.64 -16.87 62.09
C GLY A 62 21.41 -17.33 61.27
N GLY A 63 20.98 -18.60 61.26
CA GLY A 63 21.51 -19.82 61.87
C GLY A 63 20.43 -20.92 61.98
N ARG A 64 20.80 -22.20 61.72
CA ARG A 64 19.95 -23.42 61.54
C ARG A 64 19.43 -23.61 60.09
N GLY A 65 19.60 -24.79 59.46
CA GLY A 65 20.40 -25.96 59.86
C GLY A 65 20.59 -26.99 58.74
N ARG A 66 21.80 -27.57 58.63
CA ARG A 66 22.19 -28.61 57.66
C ARG A 66 23.00 -29.72 58.33
N ARG A 67 22.82 -30.98 57.91
CA ARG A 67 23.78 -32.10 58.06
C ARG A 67 23.70 -32.95 56.78
N LYS A 68 24.76 -33.54 56.23
CA LYS A 68 26.24 -33.49 56.45
C LYS A 68 26.90 -33.85 55.08
N SER A 69 27.94 -33.16 54.56
CA SER A 69 29.41 -33.40 54.68
C SER A 69 29.86 -34.82 54.29
N ALA A 70 30.95 -35.11 53.54
CA ALA A 70 32.08 -34.35 52.92
C ALA A 70 32.58 -35.21 51.69
N ALA A 71 33.38 -34.81 50.68
CA ALA A 71 34.67 -34.09 50.58
C ALA A 71 35.86 -34.80 51.27
N GLU A 72 37.13 -34.88 50.79
CA GLU A 72 37.86 -34.59 49.51
C GLU A 72 39.34 -35.11 49.69
N ALA A 73 40.25 -35.38 48.75
CA ALA A 73 40.26 -35.79 47.31
C ALA A 73 41.73 -36.08 46.82
N SER A 74 41.95 -36.77 45.67
CA SER A 74 43.21 -36.87 44.85
C SER A 74 44.45 -37.65 45.39
N PRO A 75 45.47 -38.07 44.57
CA PRO A 75 45.56 -38.31 43.10
C PRO A 75 46.37 -39.58 42.60
N ALA A 76 46.29 -39.84 41.27
CA ALA A 76 47.35 -40.36 40.35
C ALA A 76 47.79 -41.87 40.27
N ALA A 77 48.37 -42.19 39.08
CA ALA A 77 49.26 -43.30 38.68
C ALA A 77 48.72 -44.65 38.09
N THR A 78 49.05 -44.80 36.80
CA THR A 78 49.19 -45.93 35.84
C THR A 78 49.50 -47.38 36.25
N ALA A 79 49.18 -48.31 35.31
CA ALA A 79 49.89 -49.56 34.91
C ALA A 79 49.14 -50.92 35.07
N GLU A 80 49.66 -51.94 34.38
CA GLU A 80 48.97 -53.14 33.85
C GLU A 80 49.04 -54.42 34.74
N GLU A 81 48.11 -55.36 34.46
CA GLU A 81 48.22 -56.85 34.35
C GLU A 81 48.99 -57.72 35.39
N THR A 82 48.65 -58.99 35.69
CA THR A 82 47.61 -59.94 35.18
C THR A 82 47.16 -60.97 36.26
N ALA A 83 46.10 -61.74 35.96
CA ALA A 83 45.55 -63.00 36.56
C ALA A 83 46.29 -63.71 37.74
N GLU A 84 45.64 -64.29 38.76
CA GLU A 84 44.79 -65.50 38.69
C GLU A 84 43.60 -65.55 39.71
N SER A 85 43.12 -66.73 40.17
CA SER A 85 41.82 -67.01 40.84
C SER A 85 41.90 -68.31 41.71
N PRO A 86 40.86 -68.83 42.44
CA PRO A 86 39.42 -68.47 42.48
C PRO A 86 38.70 -68.49 43.89
N ALA A 87 37.39 -68.20 43.88
CA ALA A 87 36.33 -68.51 44.88
C ALA A 87 36.43 -67.92 46.32
N ALA A 88 35.36 -67.53 47.03
CA ALA A 88 33.92 -67.28 46.76
C ALA A 88 33.53 -65.96 47.48
N GLU A 89 32.38 -65.27 47.31
CA GLU A 89 30.97 -65.69 47.45
C GLU A 89 30.01 -64.56 46.92
N ALA A 90 28.68 -64.75 47.02
CA ALA A 90 27.62 -63.71 46.95
C ALA A 90 27.53 -62.78 45.71
N LYS A 91 26.89 -63.25 44.62
CA LYS A 91 26.53 -62.42 43.44
C LYS A 91 25.09 -61.89 43.48
N ARG A 92 24.90 -60.58 43.73
CA ARG A 92 23.65 -59.87 43.36
C ARG A 92 23.59 -59.66 41.84
N GLN A 93 22.59 -60.21 41.16
CA GLN A 93 22.40 -59.99 39.72
C GLN A 93 21.75 -58.62 39.44
N LYS A 94 22.24 -57.90 38.42
CA LYS A 94 21.83 -56.52 38.11
C LYS A 94 21.42 -56.38 36.63
N PRO A 95 20.12 -56.37 36.29
CA PRO A 95 19.63 -56.41 34.90
C PRO A 95 19.62 -55.04 34.19
N GLU A 96 20.66 -54.22 34.35
CA GLU A 96 20.69 -52.81 33.90
C GLU A 96 21.67 -52.51 32.74
N ARG A 97 21.91 -53.45 31.81
CA ARG A 97 22.76 -53.16 30.62
C ARG A 97 22.12 -53.33 29.24
N LYS A 98 21.01 -54.09 29.10
CA LYS A 98 20.21 -54.12 27.85
C LYS A 98 19.10 -53.05 27.80
N GLN A 99 18.58 -52.62 28.95
CA GLN A 99 17.56 -51.56 28.97
C GLN A 99 18.15 -50.17 28.65
N LEU A 100 19.41 -49.90 29.02
CA LEU A 100 20.03 -48.59 28.75
C LEU A 100 20.33 -48.35 27.27
N SER A 101 20.74 -49.35 26.49
CA SER A 101 20.88 -49.20 25.04
C SER A 101 19.52 -48.91 24.41
N GLN A 102 18.50 -49.75 24.66
CA GLN A 102 17.16 -49.55 24.11
C GLN A 102 16.52 -48.22 24.54
N ARG A 103 16.83 -47.71 25.73
CA ARG A 103 16.34 -46.40 26.20
C ARG A 103 17.12 -45.22 25.61
N GLN A 104 18.38 -45.42 25.18
CA GLN A 104 19.15 -44.44 24.40
C GLN A 104 18.79 -44.47 22.91
N GLU A 105 18.52 -45.65 22.35
CA GLU A 105 18.02 -45.85 20.98
C GLU A 105 16.63 -45.21 20.83
N ARG A 106 15.67 -45.55 21.70
CA ARG A 106 14.36 -44.88 21.74
C ARG A 106 14.45 -43.37 21.98
N ARG A 107 15.47 -42.88 22.71
CA ARG A 107 15.72 -41.42 22.83
C ARG A 107 16.32 -40.80 21.56
N ARG A 108 17.12 -41.53 20.78
CA ARG A 108 17.62 -41.08 19.47
C ARG A 108 16.49 -41.07 18.43
N GLU A 109 15.59 -42.04 18.47
CA GLU A 109 14.37 -42.07 17.65
C GLU A 109 13.42 -40.92 18.00
N GLN A 110 13.14 -40.70 19.29
CA GLN A 110 12.34 -39.57 19.78
C GLN A 110 13.03 -38.20 19.55
N GLY A 111 14.35 -38.19 19.35
CA GLY A 111 15.13 -36.98 19.05
C GLY A 111 15.02 -36.51 17.59
N ARG A 112 14.60 -37.39 16.67
CA ARG A 112 14.15 -36.94 15.34
C ARG A 112 12.79 -36.27 15.53
N ARG A 113 12.72 -34.94 15.38
CA ARG A 113 11.47 -34.27 15.01
C ARG A 113 10.93 -35.01 13.79
N ARG A 114 9.85 -35.78 13.95
CA ARG A 114 9.06 -36.24 12.81
C ARG A 114 8.65 -34.96 12.08
N GLN A 115 9.10 -34.79 10.84
CA GLN A 115 8.43 -33.85 9.95
C GLN A 115 6.95 -34.28 9.92
N PRO A 116 5.98 -33.34 9.91
CA PRO A 116 4.59 -33.73 9.73
C PRO A 116 4.49 -34.60 8.47
N PRO A 117 3.68 -35.66 8.48
CA PRO A 117 3.53 -36.51 7.30
C PRO A 117 3.11 -35.61 6.14
N ARG A 118 3.93 -35.54 5.10
CA ARG A 118 3.66 -34.70 3.94
C ARG A 118 2.33 -35.12 3.35
N ARG A 119 1.44 -34.13 3.18
CA ARG A 119 0.11 -34.34 2.62
C ARG A 119 0.26 -34.90 1.20
N ALA A 120 -0.72 -35.68 0.77
CA ALA A 120 -0.73 -36.17 -0.60
C ALA A 120 -0.64 -34.97 -1.57
N PRO A 121 0.16 -35.04 -2.65
CA PRO A 121 0.20 -33.98 -3.64
C PRO A 121 -1.20 -33.62 -4.11
N LEU A 122 -1.50 -32.32 -4.19
CA LEU A 122 -2.76 -31.84 -4.74
C LEU A 122 -2.92 -32.34 -6.18
N PRO A 123 -4.14 -32.66 -6.63
CA PRO A 123 -4.36 -33.16 -7.99
C PRO A 123 -3.82 -32.17 -9.02
N ALA A 124 -3.18 -32.71 -10.06
CA ALA A 124 -2.58 -31.92 -11.13
C ALA A 124 -3.67 -31.20 -11.93
N ALA A 125 -3.78 -29.89 -11.71
CA ALA A 125 -4.60 -28.99 -12.51
C ALA A 125 -4.03 -28.92 -13.94
N ARG A 126 -4.92 -28.85 -14.94
CA ARG A 126 -4.52 -28.60 -16.33
C ARG A 126 -3.97 -27.19 -16.45
N ARG A 127 -2.73 -27.06 -16.92
CA ARG A 127 -2.06 -25.76 -17.04
C ARG A 127 -1.92 -25.36 -18.51
N GLU A 128 -2.38 -24.17 -18.84
CA GLU A 128 -2.13 -23.52 -20.13
C GLU A 128 -1.41 -22.18 -19.91
N LEU A 129 -0.54 -21.81 -20.85
CA LEU A 129 0.20 -20.54 -20.83
C LEU A 129 -0.25 -19.68 -22.01
N LEU A 130 -0.65 -18.43 -21.77
CA LEU A 130 -0.95 -17.46 -22.82
C LEU A 130 0.15 -16.39 -22.86
N VAL A 131 0.68 -16.12 -24.04
CA VAL A 131 1.69 -15.09 -24.28
C VAL A 131 1.16 -14.10 -25.32
N SER A 132 0.98 -12.86 -24.90
CA SER A 132 0.60 -11.75 -25.77
C SER A 132 1.67 -10.66 -25.76
N VAL A 133 2.06 -10.20 -26.95
CA VAL A 133 3.12 -9.19 -27.12
C VAL A 133 2.64 -8.08 -28.05
N ASP A 134 2.15 -7.01 -27.43
CA ASP A 134 1.76 -5.75 -28.02
C ASP A 134 2.97 -4.82 -28.21
N VAL A 135 2.76 -3.64 -28.83
CA VAL A 135 3.84 -2.66 -29.10
C VAL A 135 4.38 -2.02 -27.81
N GLY A 136 3.51 -1.76 -26.83
CA GLY A 136 3.86 -1.06 -25.58
C GLY A 136 3.80 -1.92 -24.31
N GLU A 137 3.39 -3.18 -24.41
CA GLU A 137 3.17 -4.06 -23.25
C GLU A 137 3.39 -5.53 -23.61
N GLN A 138 4.03 -6.28 -22.71
CA GLN A 138 4.13 -7.74 -22.79
C GLN A 138 3.28 -8.34 -21.68
N ARG A 139 2.36 -9.23 -22.03
CA ARG A 139 1.40 -9.86 -21.11
C ARG A 139 1.56 -11.37 -21.15
N VAL A 140 1.70 -12.00 -19.98
CA VAL A 140 1.78 -13.46 -19.88
C VAL A 140 0.85 -13.95 -18.78
N ALA A 141 -0.04 -14.90 -19.10
CA ALA A 141 -1.02 -15.44 -18.17
C ALA A 141 -0.87 -16.96 -18.03
N VAL A 142 -1.05 -17.46 -16.81
CA VAL A 142 -1.16 -18.89 -16.51
C VAL A 142 -2.61 -19.19 -16.15
N LEU A 143 -3.19 -20.19 -16.80
CA LEU A 143 -4.49 -20.74 -16.45
C LEU A 143 -4.31 -22.08 -15.73
N GLU A 144 -5.14 -22.33 -14.73
CA GLU A 144 -5.27 -23.62 -14.03
C GLU A 144 -6.74 -24.07 -14.14
N ASP A 145 -6.97 -25.22 -14.76
CA ASP A 145 -8.31 -25.78 -15.04
C ASP A 145 -9.26 -24.79 -15.75
N GLY A 146 -8.71 -23.92 -16.60
CA GLY A 146 -9.44 -22.88 -17.34
C GLY A 146 -9.67 -21.57 -16.57
N VAL A 147 -9.25 -21.48 -15.31
CA VAL A 147 -9.34 -20.27 -14.48
C VAL A 147 -7.98 -19.55 -14.45
N VAL A 148 -7.98 -18.23 -14.56
CA VAL A 148 -6.73 -17.45 -14.51
C VAL A 148 -6.13 -17.49 -13.10
N ALA A 149 -4.87 -17.92 -13.03
CA ALA A 149 -4.14 -18.27 -11.83
C ALA A 149 -3.04 -17.26 -11.46
N GLU A 150 -2.25 -16.85 -12.45
CA GLU A 150 -1.13 -15.89 -12.35
C GLU A 150 -1.14 -15.02 -13.62
N VAL A 151 -0.88 -13.72 -13.51
CA VAL A 151 -0.67 -12.83 -14.67
C VAL A 151 0.53 -11.93 -14.42
N TYR A 152 1.36 -11.76 -15.45
CA TYR A 152 2.52 -10.88 -15.48
C TYR A 152 2.36 -9.84 -16.59
N LEU A 153 2.71 -8.59 -16.29
CA LEU A 153 2.73 -7.49 -17.25
C LEU A 153 4.10 -6.79 -17.16
N GLU A 154 4.76 -6.56 -18.29
CA GLU A 154 6.03 -5.82 -18.39
C GLU A 154 5.91 -4.78 -19.50
N ARG A 155 6.15 -3.49 -19.18
CA ARG A 155 6.19 -2.37 -20.14
C ARG A 155 7.63 -1.97 -20.42
N PRO A 156 8.01 -1.58 -21.66
CA PRO A 156 9.39 -1.23 -21.99
C PRO A 156 10.02 -0.17 -21.07
N GLU A 157 9.25 0.86 -20.70
CA GLU A 157 9.66 1.96 -19.81
C GLU A 157 9.97 1.53 -18.37
N ARG A 158 9.34 0.45 -17.88
CA ARG A 158 9.52 -0.12 -16.53
C ARG A 158 10.17 -1.51 -16.56
N ARG A 159 10.86 -1.88 -17.65
CA ARG A 159 11.53 -3.19 -17.74
C ARG A 159 12.61 -3.30 -16.66
N SER A 160 12.52 -4.32 -15.82
CA SER A 160 13.53 -4.60 -14.80
C SER A 160 14.90 -4.82 -15.45
N ILE A 161 15.93 -4.24 -14.86
CA ILE A 161 17.33 -4.48 -15.21
C ILE A 161 17.94 -5.63 -14.39
N ALA A 162 17.23 -6.19 -13.41
CA ALA A 162 17.72 -7.32 -12.64
C ALA A 162 18.05 -8.52 -13.55
N GLY A 163 19.24 -9.08 -13.37
CA GLY A 163 19.82 -10.11 -14.24
C GLY A 163 20.72 -9.57 -15.37
N ASN A 164 20.58 -8.31 -15.78
CA ASN A 164 21.47 -7.68 -16.78
C ASN A 164 22.93 -7.67 -16.29
N ILE A 165 23.87 -7.82 -17.22
CA ILE A 165 25.31 -7.77 -16.98
C ILE A 165 25.90 -6.59 -17.73
N TYR A 166 26.58 -5.71 -16.99
CA TYR A 166 27.24 -4.50 -17.47
C TYR A 166 28.75 -4.62 -17.27
N LEU A 167 29.52 -4.06 -18.19
CA LEU A 167 30.92 -3.71 -17.96
C LEU A 167 30.90 -2.25 -17.49
N GLY A 168 31.12 -2.03 -16.19
CA GLY A 168 31.07 -0.70 -15.57
C GLY A 168 32.44 -0.18 -15.15
N VAL A 169 32.49 1.08 -14.72
CA VAL A 169 33.69 1.75 -14.20
C VAL A 169 33.48 2.09 -12.72
N VAL A 170 34.43 1.76 -11.86
CA VAL A 170 34.37 2.16 -10.43
C VAL A 170 34.57 3.67 -10.34
N ASP A 171 33.50 4.43 -10.12
CA ASP A 171 33.58 5.87 -9.89
C ASP A 171 34.16 6.16 -8.51
N ASN A 172 33.60 5.60 -7.43
CA ASN A 172 34.05 5.96 -6.09
C ASN A 172 34.04 4.76 -5.15
N VAL A 173 35.02 4.69 -4.25
CA VAL A 173 35.18 3.64 -3.24
C VAL A 173 34.99 4.28 -1.87
N LEU A 174 34.10 3.72 -1.05
CA LEU A 174 33.73 4.24 0.27
C LEU A 174 34.11 3.24 1.37
N PRO A 175 35.32 3.33 1.95
CA PRO A 175 35.78 2.43 3.02
C PRO A 175 34.84 2.39 4.23
N GLY A 176 34.25 3.52 4.60
CA GLY A 176 33.30 3.60 5.73
C GLY A 176 31.94 2.91 5.52
N MET A 177 31.64 2.46 4.30
CA MET A 177 30.45 1.66 3.98
C MET A 177 30.81 0.28 3.40
N GLU A 178 32.10 -0.07 3.35
CA GLU A 178 32.65 -1.27 2.68
C GLU A 178 32.05 -1.52 1.29
N ALA A 179 31.90 -0.44 0.50
CA ALA A 179 31.19 -0.45 -0.77
C ALA A 179 31.79 0.52 -1.80
N ALA A 180 31.35 0.41 -3.04
CA ALA A 180 31.71 1.32 -4.13
C ALA A 180 30.51 1.64 -5.03
N PHE A 181 30.59 2.81 -5.66
CA PHE A 181 29.72 3.21 -6.75
C PHE A 181 30.37 2.84 -8.09
N VAL A 182 29.61 2.18 -8.95
CA VAL A 182 30.03 1.74 -10.28
C VAL A 182 29.12 2.38 -11.31
N GLU A 183 29.70 3.15 -12.22
CA GLU A 183 29.02 3.69 -13.39
C GLU A 183 28.72 2.56 -14.38
N ILE A 184 27.46 2.46 -14.80
CA ILE A 184 26.95 1.36 -15.65
C ILE A 184 26.13 1.86 -16.86
N GLY A 185 26.28 3.14 -17.22
CA GLY A 185 25.55 3.74 -18.35
C GLY A 185 24.06 4.00 -18.08
N LEU A 186 23.69 4.22 -16.81
CA LEU A 186 22.36 4.60 -16.36
C LEU A 186 22.45 5.91 -15.56
N GLU A 187 21.33 6.62 -15.38
CA GLU A 187 21.25 7.89 -14.63
C GLU A 187 21.89 7.89 -13.23
N LYS A 188 22.04 6.72 -12.60
CA LYS A 188 22.49 6.56 -11.21
C LYS A 188 23.46 5.39 -11.10
N ASN A 189 24.65 5.66 -10.58
CA ASN A 189 25.69 4.66 -10.35
C ASN A 189 25.18 3.52 -9.47
N GLY A 190 25.45 2.28 -9.87
CA GLY A 190 25.10 1.08 -9.12
C GLY A 190 25.96 0.92 -7.87
N PHE A 191 25.41 0.28 -6.84
CA PHE A 191 26.04 0.08 -5.54
C PHE A 191 26.55 -1.36 -5.40
N LEU A 192 27.88 -1.52 -5.30
CA LEU A 192 28.58 -2.79 -5.14
C LEU A 192 29.15 -2.89 -3.71
N TYR A 193 28.81 -3.95 -2.98
CA TYR A 193 29.24 -4.18 -1.60
C TYR A 193 30.43 -5.16 -1.52
N VAL A 194 31.28 -5.08 -0.50
CA VAL A 194 32.52 -5.89 -0.40
C VAL A 194 32.28 -7.41 -0.49
N ASP A 195 31.23 -7.93 0.16
CA ASP A 195 30.87 -9.37 0.11
C ASP A 195 30.42 -9.84 -1.28
N GLU A 196 30.05 -8.91 -2.17
CA GLU A 196 29.62 -9.17 -3.54
C GLU A 196 30.82 -9.18 -4.53
N ILE A 197 32.06 -9.03 -4.03
CA ILE A 197 33.30 -9.01 -4.82
C ILE A 197 34.04 -10.35 -4.73
N VAL A 198 33.85 -11.18 -5.75
CA VAL A 198 34.53 -12.47 -5.94
C VAL A 198 35.74 -12.28 -6.85
N ARG A 199 36.94 -12.28 -6.26
CA ARG A 199 38.22 -12.46 -6.97
C ARG A 199 38.69 -13.90 -6.78
N PRO A 200 39.00 -14.65 -7.86
CA PRO A 200 39.52 -16.03 -7.75
C PRO A 200 40.85 -16.13 -6.99
N GLU A 201 41.70 -15.11 -7.06
CA GLU A 201 43.06 -15.14 -6.54
C GLU A 201 43.17 -14.87 -5.03
N LEU A 202 42.06 -14.55 -4.34
CA LEU A 202 42.04 -14.33 -2.89
C LEU A 202 41.12 -15.33 -2.18
N GLU A 203 41.69 -16.11 -1.27
CA GLU A 203 40.95 -17.04 -0.41
C GLU A 203 39.88 -16.34 0.44
N ARG A 204 38.82 -17.06 0.84
CA ARG A 204 37.69 -16.55 1.66
C ARG A 204 38.05 -16.30 3.14
N GLY A 205 39.12 -15.56 3.40
CA GLY A 205 39.44 -15.01 4.72
C GLY A 205 38.58 -13.79 5.09
N HIS A 206 38.17 -13.69 6.36
CA HIS A 206 37.43 -12.54 6.88
C HIS A 206 38.32 -11.28 7.00
N GLY A 207 37.75 -10.10 6.72
CA GLY A 207 38.40 -8.81 6.97
C GLY A 207 39.04 -8.12 5.75
N ARG A 208 38.62 -8.46 4.53
CA ARG A 208 38.99 -7.72 3.31
C ARG A 208 38.41 -6.31 3.36
N LYS A 209 39.20 -5.25 3.17
CA LYS A 209 38.63 -3.90 2.97
C LYS A 209 38.34 -3.69 1.49
N ILE A 210 37.28 -2.94 1.19
CA ILE A 210 36.87 -2.62 -0.18
C ILE A 210 38.01 -1.99 -1.01
N GLN A 211 38.81 -1.12 -0.39
CA GLN A 211 39.97 -0.44 -0.97
C GLN A 211 41.08 -1.39 -1.45
N ASP A 212 41.18 -2.59 -0.85
CA ASP A 212 42.20 -3.59 -1.18
C ASP A 212 41.75 -4.49 -2.35
N LEU A 213 40.46 -4.42 -2.72
CA LEU A 213 39.84 -5.25 -3.76
C LEU A 213 39.56 -4.50 -5.07
N ILE A 214 39.28 -3.19 -5.00
CA ILE A 214 38.95 -2.35 -6.17
C ILE A 214 39.47 -0.92 -6.02
N SER A 215 39.76 -0.27 -7.15
CA SER A 215 40.27 1.11 -7.22
C SER A 215 39.40 2.00 -8.11
N LYS A 216 39.38 3.32 -7.86
CA LYS A 216 38.70 4.29 -8.75
C LYS A 216 39.28 4.20 -10.18
N GLY A 217 38.40 4.26 -11.17
CA GLY A 217 38.73 4.09 -12.59
C GLY A 217 38.87 2.64 -13.05
N GLN A 218 38.79 1.65 -12.16
CA GLN A 218 38.86 0.24 -12.56
C GLN A 218 37.61 -0.19 -13.34
N THR A 219 37.80 -0.81 -14.51
CA THR A 219 36.72 -1.50 -15.24
C THR A 219 36.37 -2.82 -14.57
N ILE A 220 35.08 -3.10 -14.41
CA ILE A 220 34.59 -4.29 -13.69
C ILE A 220 33.29 -4.83 -14.30
N LEU A 221 33.23 -6.14 -14.48
CA LEU A 221 32.03 -6.83 -14.99
C LEU A 221 31.09 -7.14 -13.81
N VAL A 222 29.86 -6.63 -13.88
CA VAL A 222 28.88 -6.65 -12.78
C VAL A 222 27.50 -7.06 -13.27
N GLN A 223 26.78 -7.84 -12.45
CA GLN A 223 25.37 -8.18 -12.67
C GLN A 223 24.48 -7.36 -11.74
N ALA A 224 23.36 -6.85 -12.25
CA ALA A 224 22.34 -6.20 -11.44
C ALA A 224 21.50 -7.25 -10.67
N VAL A 225 21.50 -7.15 -9.34
CA VAL A 225 20.76 -8.04 -8.42
C VAL A 225 19.41 -7.44 -8.03
N LYS A 226 19.31 -6.10 -8.02
CA LYS A 226 18.07 -5.35 -7.78
C LYS A 226 18.06 -4.06 -8.59
N ASP A 227 16.87 -3.70 -9.07
CA ASP A 227 16.58 -2.44 -9.75
C ASP A 227 16.90 -1.20 -8.88
N PRO A 228 17.15 -0.03 -9.50
CA PRO A 228 17.31 1.23 -8.78
C PRO A 228 16.01 1.62 -8.06
N MET A 229 16.11 2.17 -6.86
CA MET A 229 14.97 2.44 -5.98
C MET A 229 14.93 3.92 -5.55
N LYS A 230 14.05 4.70 -6.18
CA LYS A 230 13.87 6.15 -5.97
C LYS A 230 15.18 6.94 -6.14
N THR A 231 15.89 7.19 -5.05
CA THR A 231 17.17 7.93 -5.02
C THR A 231 18.40 7.01 -5.05
N LYS A 232 18.24 5.71 -4.83
CA LYS A 232 19.35 4.74 -4.77
C LYS A 232 19.53 4.05 -6.13
N GLY A 233 20.78 3.92 -6.58
CA GLY A 233 21.13 3.11 -7.76
C GLY A 233 20.89 1.61 -7.54
N ALA A 234 21.04 0.84 -8.61
CA ALA A 234 20.86 -0.61 -8.63
C ALA A 234 21.84 -1.34 -7.67
N ARG A 235 21.44 -2.46 -7.05
CA ARG A 235 22.40 -3.31 -6.31
C ARG A 235 23.16 -4.18 -7.30
N LEU A 236 24.49 -4.15 -7.23
CA LEU A 236 25.38 -4.91 -8.11
C LEU A 236 26.07 -6.07 -7.37
N THR A 237 26.47 -7.08 -8.15
CA THR A 237 27.39 -8.14 -7.73
C THR A 237 28.39 -8.48 -8.83
N THR A 238 29.57 -8.97 -8.47
CA THR A 238 30.54 -9.53 -9.43
C THR A 238 30.37 -11.03 -9.63
N GLN A 239 29.63 -11.71 -8.74
CA GLN A 239 29.35 -13.13 -8.85
C GLN A 239 28.21 -13.36 -9.84
N ILE A 240 28.56 -13.45 -11.13
CA ILE A 240 27.60 -13.59 -12.22
C ILE A 240 26.86 -14.93 -12.09
N SER A 241 25.54 -14.87 -12.28
CA SER A 241 24.66 -16.02 -12.29
C SER A 241 23.83 -16.02 -13.58
N LEU A 242 23.86 -17.14 -14.30
CA LEU A 242 23.10 -17.34 -15.54
C LEU A 242 22.00 -18.37 -15.27
N PRO A 243 20.76 -17.95 -15.01
CA PRO A 243 19.63 -18.86 -14.83
C PRO A 243 19.19 -19.45 -16.17
N GLY A 244 19.41 -20.77 -16.33
CA GLY A 244 18.73 -21.62 -17.30
C GLY A 244 17.44 -22.21 -16.71
N ARG A 245 16.81 -23.12 -17.45
CA ARG A 245 15.52 -23.73 -17.09
C ARG A 245 15.62 -24.65 -15.88
N PHE A 246 16.59 -25.55 -15.89
CA PHE A 246 16.80 -26.58 -14.87
C PHE A 246 17.96 -26.23 -13.94
N VAL A 247 18.97 -25.52 -14.44
CA VAL A 247 20.17 -25.16 -13.68
C VAL A 247 20.43 -23.64 -13.69
N VAL A 248 21.09 -23.15 -12.66
CA VAL A 248 21.77 -21.85 -12.65
C VAL A 248 23.27 -22.13 -12.73
N PHE A 249 23.93 -21.58 -13.74
CA PHE A 249 25.38 -21.64 -13.89
C PHE A 249 26.02 -20.39 -13.27
N VAL A 250 27.06 -20.57 -12.46
CA VAL A 250 27.75 -19.51 -11.73
C VAL A 250 29.24 -19.59 -12.05
N PRO A 251 29.75 -18.86 -13.06
CA PRO A 251 31.10 -19.08 -13.59
C PRO A 251 32.24 -18.87 -12.59
N GLN A 252 32.07 -17.92 -11.67
CA GLN A 252 33.00 -17.64 -10.55
C GLN A 252 32.66 -18.43 -9.28
N GLY A 253 31.70 -19.35 -9.35
CA GLY A 253 31.26 -20.19 -8.23
C GLY A 253 31.99 -21.52 -8.19
N GLU A 254 31.81 -22.26 -7.09
CA GLU A 254 32.41 -23.57 -6.88
C GLU A 254 31.34 -24.58 -6.45
N GLY A 255 31.41 -25.80 -7.00
CA GLY A 255 30.66 -26.95 -6.53
C GLY A 255 29.23 -27.08 -7.05
N LEU A 256 28.57 -28.14 -6.56
CA LEU A 256 27.30 -28.65 -7.07
C LEU A 256 26.19 -28.49 -6.01
N GLY A 257 25.21 -27.65 -6.32
CA GLY A 257 24.06 -27.34 -5.47
C GLY A 257 22.74 -27.90 -6.03
N VAL A 258 21.80 -28.20 -5.14
CA VAL A 258 20.42 -28.58 -5.51
C VAL A 258 19.43 -27.83 -4.62
N SER A 259 18.32 -27.38 -5.22
CA SER A 259 17.25 -26.62 -4.56
C SER A 259 16.78 -27.26 -3.25
N ARG A 260 16.65 -26.42 -2.20
CA ARG A 260 16.15 -26.83 -0.87
C ARG A 260 14.63 -27.11 -0.85
N ARG A 261 13.91 -26.77 -1.93
CA ARG A 261 12.47 -27.06 -2.09
C ARG A 261 12.20 -28.50 -2.55
N LEU A 262 13.14 -29.10 -3.29
CA LEU A 262 13.02 -30.46 -3.81
C LEU A 262 13.11 -31.51 -2.71
N ASP A 263 12.43 -32.63 -2.90
CA ASP A 263 12.40 -33.77 -1.98
C ASP A 263 13.77 -34.43 -1.79
N ASP A 264 14.03 -35.04 -0.64
CA ASP A 264 15.36 -35.60 -0.34
C ASP A 264 15.72 -36.79 -1.26
N GLU A 265 14.73 -37.51 -1.80
CA GLU A 265 14.90 -38.56 -2.81
C GLU A 265 15.28 -37.97 -4.19
N GLU A 266 14.49 -37.03 -4.69
CA GLU A 266 14.76 -36.33 -5.96
C GLU A 266 16.07 -35.52 -5.90
N ARG A 267 16.38 -34.96 -4.73
CA ARG A 267 17.66 -34.29 -4.43
C ARG A 267 18.84 -35.26 -4.41
N ALA A 268 18.64 -36.53 -4.09
CA ALA A 268 19.67 -37.56 -4.23
C ALA A 268 19.85 -37.92 -5.71
N ARG A 269 18.77 -38.20 -6.44
CA ARG A 269 18.76 -38.46 -7.89
C ARG A 269 19.50 -37.36 -8.68
N LEU A 270 19.11 -36.10 -8.48
CA LEU A 270 19.70 -34.95 -9.16
C LEU A 270 21.17 -34.71 -8.77
N LYS A 271 21.59 -35.08 -7.56
CA LYS A 271 23.02 -35.05 -7.18
C LYS A 271 23.83 -36.11 -7.92
N GLU A 272 23.32 -37.32 -8.09
CA GLU A 272 24.03 -38.35 -8.85
C GLU A 272 24.12 -38.01 -10.34
N ILE A 273 23.10 -37.36 -10.91
CA ILE A 273 23.16 -36.75 -12.26
C ILE A 273 24.24 -35.66 -12.31
N LEU A 274 24.23 -34.68 -11.40
CA LEU A 274 25.23 -33.60 -11.38
C LEU A 274 26.69 -34.08 -11.27
N LYS A 275 26.96 -35.24 -10.66
CA LYS A 275 28.32 -35.82 -10.59
C LYS A 275 28.82 -36.39 -11.92
N ARG A 276 27.92 -36.72 -12.85
CA ARG A 276 28.25 -37.28 -14.17
C ARG A 276 28.49 -36.20 -15.22
N LEU A 277 27.89 -35.03 -15.04
CA LEU A 277 27.99 -33.90 -15.94
C LEU A 277 29.36 -33.21 -15.84
N ASP A 278 29.93 -32.85 -16.99
CA ASP A 278 31.27 -32.27 -17.12
C ASP A 278 31.29 -30.76 -16.77
N VAL A 279 31.24 -30.46 -15.47
CA VAL A 279 31.35 -29.11 -14.91
C VAL A 279 32.82 -28.73 -14.72
N LYS A 280 33.54 -28.49 -15.82
CA LYS A 280 34.99 -28.17 -15.81
C LYS A 280 35.36 -26.94 -14.97
N GLU A 281 34.55 -25.90 -15.08
CA GLU A 281 34.78 -24.59 -14.48
C GLU A 281 33.44 -24.00 -14.04
N GLY A 282 33.40 -23.34 -12.89
CA GLY A 282 32.20 -22.74 -12.30
C GLY A 282 31.36 -23.69 -11.45
N GLY A 283 30.36 -23.12 -10.78
CA GLY A 283 29.38 -23.83 -9.96
C GLY A 283 28.05 -24.02 -10.68
N VAL A 284 27.31 -25.07 -10.31
CA VAL A 284 25.99 -25.39 -10.88
C VAL A 284 24.97 -25.59 -9.75
N ILE A 285 23.83 -24.93 -9.84
CA ILE A 285 22.73 -25.02 -8.85
C ILE A 285 21.45 -25.49 -9.56
N VAL A 286 20.97 -26.69 -9.25
CA VAL A 286 19.72 -27.22 -9.80
C VAL A 286 18.51 -26.54 -9.17
N ARG A 287 17.62 -26.04 -10.02
CA ARG A 287 16.37 -25.33 -9.69
C ARG A 287 15.25 -26.32 -9.37
N THR A 288 14.16 -25.86 -8.76
CA THR A 288 12.99 -26.71 -8.48
C THR A 288 12.31 -27.21 -9.77
N ALA A 289 12.39 -26.45 -10.87
CA ALA A 289 11.84 -26.86 -12.17
C ALA A 289 12.54 -28.08 -12.82
N ALA A 290 13.60 -28.61 -12.21
CA ALA A 290 14.28 -29.84 -12.64
C ALA A 290 13.68 -31.13 -12.02
N GLU A 291 12.63 -31.01 -11.20
CA GLU A 291 11.89 -32.15 -10.66
C GLU A 291 11.38 -33.06 -11.79
N GLY A 292 11.80 -34.32 -11.80
CA GLY A 292 11.47 -35.30 -12.85
C GLY A 292 12.19 -35.09 -14.19
N ALA A 293 13.01 -34.04 -14.36
CA ALA A 293 13.73 -33.78 -15.61
C ALA A 293 14.74 -34.89 -15.95
N SER A 294 15.08 -35.04 -17.23
CA SER A 294 16.05 -36.04 -17.69
C SER A 294 17.51 -35.57 -17.51
N GLU A 295 18.44 -36.52 -17.46
CA GLU A 295 19.89 -36.23 -17.44
C GLU A 295 20.32 -35.44 -18.69
N GLU A 296 19.78 -35.80 -19.87
CA GLU A 296 20.03 -35.11 -21.14
C GLU A 296 19.52 -33.65 -21.15
N ASP A 297 18.34 -33.38 -20.58
CA ASP A 297 17.75 -32.04 -20.60
C ASP A 297 18.47 -31.09 -19.63
N ILE A 298 19.01 -31.62 -18.53
CA ILE A 298 19.89 -30.88 -17.62
C ILE A 298 21.24 -30.60 -18.30
N GLU A 299 21.80 -31.56 -19.06
CA GLU A 299 23.01 -31.36 -19.85
C GLU A 299 22.81 -30.29 -20.94
N ARG A 300 21.71 -30.35 -21.69
CA ARG A 300 21.33 -29.36 -22.73
C ARG A 300 21.29 -27.94 -22.19
N ASP A 301 20.62 -27.74 -21.05
CA ASP A 301 20.52 -26.45 -20.38
C ASP A 301 21.90 -25.96 -19.88
N LEU A 302 22.71 -26.83 -19.26
CA LEU A 302 24.09 -26.51 -18.85
C LEU A 302 24.98 -26.12 -20.03
N VAL A 303 24.98 -26.88 -21.13
CA VAL A 303 25.76 -26.62 -22.33
C VAL A 303 25.32 -25.32 -23.02
N PHE A 304 24.02 -25.00 -22.98
CA PHE A 304 23.52 -23.70 -23.42
C PHE A 304 24.07 -22.55 -22.58
N LEU A 305 24.05 -22.66 -21.25
CA LEU A 305 24.58 -21.63 -20.34
C LEU A 305 26.09 -21.45 -20.46
N GLN A 306 26.87 -22.53 -20.62
CA GLN A 306 28.32 -22.43 -20.88
C GLN A 306 28.62 -21.69 -22.20
N ARG A 307 27.82 -21.92 -23.25
CA ARG A 307 27.95 -21.20 -24.54
C ARG A 307 27.58 -19.72 -24.40
N LEU A 308 26.50 -19.41 -23.66
CA LEU A 308 26.12 -18.04 -23.33
C LEU A 308 27.23 -17.32 -22.56
N TRP A 309 27.82 -17.96 -21.55
CA TRP A 309 28.95 -17.40 -20.79
C TRP A 309 30.16 -17.07 -21.67
N ARG A 310 30.57 -17.99 -22.56
CA ARG A 310 31.67 -17.72 -23.51
C ARG A 310 31.37 -16.53 -24.43
N SER A 311 30.11 -16.34 -24.83
CA SER A 311 29.68 -15.17 -25.60
C SER A 311 29.75 -13.87 -24.80
N ILE A 312 29.37 -13.90 -23.51
CA ILE A 312 29.46 -12.77 -22.58
C ILE A 312 30.94 -12.40 -22.36
N GLN A 313 31.81 -13.38 -22.11
CA GLN A 313 33.26 -13.16 -21.98
C GLN A 313 33.89 -12.60 -23.26
N ALA A 314 33.45 -13.04 -24.44
CA ALA A 314 33.95 -12.52 -25.71
C ALA A 314 33.58 -11.03 -25.88
N ARG A 315 32.31 -10.67 -25.68
CA ARG A 315 31.86 -9.27 -25.77
C ARG A 315 32.50 -8.38 -24.69
N ALA A 316 32.62 -8.87 -23.45
CA ALA A 316 33.24 -8.13 -22.35
C ALA A 316 34.74 -7.81 -22.58
N LYS A 317 35.41 -8.50 -23.51
CA LYS A 317 36.80 -8.21 -23.93
C LYS A 317 36.92 -7.18 -25.05
N THR A 318 35.83 -6.88 -25.76
CA THR A 318 35.78 -5.93 -26.89
C THR A 318 34.95 -4.69 -26.60
N ALA A 319 34.10 -4.73 -25.58
CA ALA A 319 33.28 -3.62 -25.11
C ALA A 319 34.13 -2.50 -24.48
N SER A 320 33.65 -1.27 -24.57
CA SER A 320 34.23 -0.10 -23.89
C SER A 320 33.32 0.34 -22.76
N ALA A 321 33.83 0.39 -21.53
CA ALA A 321 33.03 0.71 -20.36
C ALA A 321 32.62 2.21 -20.34
N PRO A 322 31.39 2.56 -19.93
CA PRO A 322 30.31 1.66 -19.48
C PRO A 322 29.45 1.09 -20.63
N GLU A 323 29.25 -0.24 -20.68
CA GLU A 323 28.40 -0.91 -21.69
C GLU A 323 27.52 -2.04 -21.12
N LEU A 324 26.29 -2.19 -21.62
CA LEU A 324 25.41 -3.34 -21.38
C LEU A 324 25.87 -4.56 -22.22
N ILE A 325 26.54 -5.52 -21.58
CA ILE A 325 27.11 -6.71 -22.21
C ILE A 325 26.04 -7.78 -22.50
N TYR A 326 25.14 -8.01 -21.56
CA TYR A 326 24.03 -8.95 -21.69
C TYR A 326 22.77 -8.38 -21.04
N GLN A 327 21.67 -8.39 -21.79
CA GLN A 327 20.34 -8.05 -21.30
C GLN A 327 19.59 -9.33 -20.95
N GLU A 328 19.00 -9.39 -19.76
CA GLU A 328 18.19 -10.54 -19.32
C GLU A 328 16.89 -10.65 -20.12
N ALA A 329 16.44 -11.90 -20.27
CA ALA A 329 15.31 -12.26 -21.12
C ALA A 329 14.03 -11.44 -20.86
N GLU A 330 13.38 -11.02 -21.96
CA GLU A 330 12.02 -10.45 -21.96
C GLU A 330 11.00 -11.38 -21.26
N LEU A 331 9.94 -10.79 -20.68
CA LEU A 331 8.95 -11.50 -19.88
C LEU A 331 8.46 -12.84 -20.48
N PRO A 332 8.08 -12.96 -21.77
CA PRO A 332 7.68 -14.24 -22.37
C PRO A 332 8.73 -15.36 -22.25
N LEU A 333 10.01 -15.03 -22.48
CA LEU A 333 11.11 -15.99 -22.38
C LEU A 333 11.46 -16.28 -20.91
N ARG A 334 11.39 -15.27 -20.05
CA ARG A 334 11.57 -15.39 -18.60
C ARG A 334 10.55 -16.37 -18.01
N VAL A 335 9.28 -16.20 -18.34
CA VAL A 335 8.18 -17.08 -17.89
C VAL A 335 8.25 -18.48 -18.52
N VAL A 336 8.59 -18.62 -19.80
CA VAL A 336 8.78 -19.95 -20.41
C VAL A 336 9.97 -20.70 -19.80
N ARG A 337 11.05 -20.02 -19.42
CA ARG A 337 12.15 -20.62 -18.67
C ARG A 337 11.72 -21.05 -17.27
N ASP A 338 11.04 -20.16 -16.56
CA ASP A 338 10.85 -20.26 -15.11
C ASP A 338 9.58 -21.02 -14.68
N LEU A 339 8.53 -21.04 -15.52
CA LEU A 339 7.22 -21.63 -15.18
C LEU A 339 6.78 -22.82 -16.02
N PHE A 340 7.08 -22.84 -17.34
CA PHE A 340 6.48 -23.76 -18.34
C PHE A 340 7.03 -25.20 -18.25
N THR A 341 6.74 -25.91 -17.16
CA THR A 341 7.16 -27.29 -16.88
C THR A 341 6.29 -28.35 -17.61
N GLY A 342 6.59 -29.65 -17.42
CA GLY A 342 5.96 -30.75 -18.15
C GLY A 342 4.48 -31.00 -17.83
N ASP A 343 3.92 -30.26 -16.88
CA ASP A 343 2.52 -30.16 -16.46
C ASP A 343 1.68 -29.22 -17.34
N PHE A 344 2.30 -28.35 -18.14
CA PHE A 344 1.57 -27.49 -19.07
C PHE A 344 1.14 -28.26 -20.32
N GLU A 345 -0.16 -28.30 -20.62
CA GLU A 345 -0.69 -28.94 -21.83
C GLU A 345 -0.26 -28.16 -23.09
N LYS A 346 -0.40 -26.83 -23.06
CA LYS A 346 -0.08 -25.94 -24.19
C LYS A 346 0.46 -24.56 -23.76
N ALA A 347 1.16 -23.91 -24.68
CA ALA A 347 1.47 -22.48 -24.63
C ALA A 347 1.01 -21.80 -25.92
N TYR A 348 0.01 -20.92 -25.85
CA TYR A 348 -0.46 -20.14 -26.99
C TYR A 348 0.31 -18.82 -27.09
N VAL A 349 0.76 -18.49 -28.30
CA VAL A 349 1.51 -17.26 -28.58
C VAL A 349 0.92 -16.56 -29.81
N ASP A 350 0.51 -15.29 -29.68
CA ASP A 350 -0.04 -14.52 -30.81
C ASP A 350 1.06 -14.00 -31.77
N ASN A 351 2.15 -13.48 -31.22
CA ASN A 351 3.17 -12.72 -31.93
C ASN A 351 4.23 -13.61 -32.60
N ASP A 352 4.43 -13.45 -33.91
CA ASP A 352 5.43 -14.15 -34.72
C ASP A 352 6.84 -14.14 -34.13
N GLN A 353 7.29 -13.00 -33.62
CA GLN A 353 8.65 -12.84 -33.10
C GLN A 353 8.79 -13.47 -31.72
N ALA A 354 7.77 -13.36 -30.88
CA ALA A 354 7.72 -14.07 -29.60
C ALA A 354 7.74 -15.61 -29.83
N TYR A 355 6.87 -16.11 -30.70
CA TYR A 355 6.79 -17.53 -31.05
C TYR A 355 8.11 -18.09 -31.58
N LYS A 356 8.73 -17.41 -32.57
CA LYS A 356 10.04 -17.82 -33.12
C LYS A 356 11.15 -17.83 -32.06
N ARG A 357 11.16 -16.88 -31.13
CA ARG A 357 12.14 -16.80 -30.04
C ARG A 357 11.91 -17.90 -28.99
N ILE A 358 10.67 -18.14 -28.57
CA ILE A 358 10.30 -19.20 -27.63
C ILE A 358 10.66 -20.59 -28.18
N VAL A 359 10.25 -20.89 -29.42
CA VAL A 359 10.59 -22.15 -30.11
C VAL A 359 12.10 -22.27 -30.32
N GLY A 360 12.78 -21.18 -30.67
CA GLY A 360 14.24 -21.13 -30.84
C GLY A 360 15.05 -21.28 -29.54
N TYR A 361 14.42 -21.05 -28.38
CA TYR A 361 14.98 -21.35 -27.06
C TYR A 361 14.71 -22.81 -26.67
N LEU A 362 13.45 -23.27 -26.71
CA LEU A 362 13.08 -24.63 -26.33
C LEU A 362 13.75 -25.71 -27.19
N LYS A 363 13.99 -25.46 -28.48
CA LYS A 363 14.79 -26.35 -29.35
C LYS A 363 16.24 -26.56 -28.88
N LYS A 364 16.76 -25.73 -27.98
CA LYS A 364 18.11 -25.84 -27.40
C LYS A 364 18.13 -26.47 -26.00
N THR A 365 17.06 -26.33 -25.23
CA THR A 365 17.01 -26.71 -23.80
C THR A 365 16.03 -27.84 -23.47
N SER A 366 14.90 -27.98 -24.19
CA SER A 366 13.89 -29.02 -23.97
C SER A 366 13.08 -29.28 -25.26
N PRO A 367 13.64 -30.02 -26.24
CA PRO A 367 13.00 -30.20 -27.55
C PRO A 367 11.59 -30.80 -27.48
N HIS A 368 11.33 -31.68 -26.51
CA HIS A 368 10.04 -32.32 -26.27
C HIS A 368 8.91 -31.34 -25.86
N MET A 369 9.24 -30.11 -25.44
CA MET A 369 8.24 -29.08 -25.12
C MET A 369 7.83 -28.23 -26.33
N VAL A 370 8.53 -28.34 -27.46
CA VAL A 370 8.31 -27.47 -28.64
C VAL A 370 6.94 -27.69 -29.27
N GLU A 371 6.47 -28.93 -29.31
CA GLU A 371 5.17 -29.31 -29.89
C GLU A 371 3.97 -28.76 -29.10
N ARG A 372 4.18 -28.41 -27.83
CA ARG A 372 3.16 -27.78 -26.96
C ARG A 372 3.04 -26.27 -27.20
N VAL A 373 3.96 -25.64 -27.93
CA VAL A 373 3.90 -24.21 -28.26
C VAL A 373 3.08 -24.02 -29.54
N VAL A 374 1.86 -23.51 -29.38
CA VAL A 374 0.91 -23.27 -30.46
C VAL A 374 0.95 -21.79 -30.82
N ARG A 375 1.10 -21.47 -32.12
CA ARG A 375 0.90 -20.11 -32.60
C ARG A 375 -0.59 -19.85 -32.75
N TYR A 376 -1.11 -18.88 -32.00
CA TYR A 376 -2.46 -18.37 -32.13
C TYR A 376 -2.60 -17.44 -33.35
N LYS A 377 -3.76 -17.46 -34.01
CA LYS A 377 -4.02 -16.76 -35.29
C LYS A 377 -5.48 -16.32 -35.49
N GLU A 378 -6.31 -16.42 -34.45
CA GLU A 378 -7.73 -16.11 -34.57
C GLU A 378 -7.96 -14.59 -34.54
N ALA A 379 -9.13 -14.12 -34.98
CA ALA A 379 -9.41 -12.69 -35.07
C ALA A 379 -9.65 -12.04 -33.69
N THR A 380 -10.16 -12.80 -32.72
CA THR A 380 -10.34 -12.37 -31.33
C THR A 380 -8.97 -12.32 -30.64
N PRO A 381 -8.60 -11.25 -29.91
CA PRO A 381 -7.33 -11.19 -29.19
C PRO A 381 -7.18 -12.34 -28.17
N LEU A 382 -5.96 -12.86 -28.01
CA LEU A 382 -5.68 -14.04 -27.20
C LEU A 382 -6.15 -13.90 -25.74
N MET A 383 -5.96 -12.72 -25.15
CA MET A 383 -6.36 -12.46 -23.76
C MET A 383 -7.88 -12.26 -23.58
N ASP A 384 -8.60 -11.89 -24.64
CA ASP A 384 -10.07 -11.78 -24.62
C ASP A 384 -10.73 -13.14 -24.84
N ALA A 385 -10.23 -13.94 -25.79
CA ALA A 385 -10.77 -15.26 -26.13
C ALA A 385 -10.76 -16.24 -24.94
N PHE A 386 -9.76 -16.13 -24.07
CA PHE A 386 -9.64 -16.93 -22.83
C PHE A 386 -10.15 -16.17 -21.58
N GLY A 387 -10.82 -15.02 -21.74
CA GLY A 387 -11.43 -14.23 -20.65
C GLY A 387 -10.44 -13.54 -19.70
N VAL A 388 -9.13 -13.62 -19.97
CA VAL A 388 -8.06 -13.10 -19.11
C VAL A 388 -8.12 -11.58 -18.95
N GLU A 389 -8.44 -10.85 -20.02
CA GLU A 389 -8.56 -9.39 -19.99
C GLU A 389 -9.60 -8.91 -18.96
N ARG A 390 -10.66 -9.68 -18.73
CA ARG A 390 -11.68 -9.42 -17.70
C ARG A 390 -11.13 -9.66 -16.30
N GLU A 391 -10.39 -10.76 -16.10
CA GLU A 391 -9.75 -11.07 -14.80
C GLU A 391 -8.67 -10.03 -14.46
N ILE A 392 -7.86 -9.58 -15.43
CA ILE A 392 -6.89 -8.48 -15.28
C ILE A 392 -7.61 -7.22 -14.81
N LYS A 393 -8.68 -6.79 -15.49
CA LYS A 393 -9.48 -5.63 -15.07
C LYS A 393 -10.08 -5.80 -13.67
N SER A 394 -10.47 -7.02 -13.27
CA SER A 394 -10.97 -7.31 -11.92
C SER A 394 -9.92 -7.10 -10.82
N THR A 395 -8.61 -7.20 -11.11
CA THR A 395 -7.54 -6.96 -10.13
C THR A 395 -7.50 -5.52 -9.59
N LEU A 396 -8.07 -4.57 -10.33
CA LEU A 396 -8.14 -3.17 -9.95
C LEU A 396 -9.32 -2.89 -8.99
N ASN A 397 -10.31 -3.77 -8.94
CA ASN A 397 -11.47 -3.63 -8.06
C ASN A 397 -11.10 -3.88 -6.60
N ARG A 398 -11.63 -3.03 -5.70
CA ARG A 398 -11.52 -3.19 -4.24
C ARG A 398 -12.29 -4.42 -3.73
N ARG A 399 -13.40 -4.77 -4.38
CA ARG A 399 -14.26 -5.90 -4.02
C ARG A 399 -14.09 -7.06 -5.01
N VAL A 400 -14.13 -8.29 -4.49
CA VAL A 400 -14.21 -9.54 -5.28
C VAL A 400 -15.33 -10.40 -4.69
N ASP A 401 -16.28 -10.85 -5.49
CA ASP A 401 -17.41 -11.66 -5.03
C ASP A 401 -17.07 -13.16 -4.96
N LEU A 402 -17.63 -13.86 -3.96
CA LEU A 402 -17.45 -15.30 -3.73
C LEU A 402 -18.65 -16.10 -4.25
N PRO A 403 -18.48 -17.39 -4.63
CA PRO A 403 -19.57 -18.22 -5.17
C PRO A 403 -20.79 -18.36 -4.25
N SER A 404 -20.60 -18.41 -2.92
CA SER A 404 -21.71 -18.42 -1.95
C SER A 404 -22.35 -17.04 -1.69
N GLY A 405 -22.01 -16.01 -2.46
CA GLY A 405 -22.56 -14.65 -2.35
C GLY A 405 -21.93 -13.78 -1.26
N GLY A 406 -20.96 -14.28 -0.51
CA GLY A 406 -20.02 -13.45 0.26
C GLY A 406 -19.09 -12.64 -0.65
N TYR A 407 -18.22 -11.82 -0.07
CA TYR A 407 -17.25 -11.04 -0.85
C TYR A 407 -15.98 -10.74 -0.04
N LEU A 408 -14.88 -10.53 -0.75
CA LEU A 408 -13.60 -10.08 -0.24
C LEU A 408 -13.44 -8.57 -0.50
N VAL A 409 -12.74 -7.89 0.41
CA VAL A 409 -12.38 -6.47 0.30
C VAL A 409 -10.87 -6.33 0.44
N PHE A 410 -10.21 -5.74 -0.56
CA PHE A 410 -8.75 -5.57 -0.61
C PHE A 410 -8.36 -4.10 -0.39
N ASP A 411 -7.76 -3.81 0.77
CA ASP A 411 -7.25 -2.48 1.11
C ASP A 411 -5.72 -2.45 1.16
N TYR A 412 -5.14 -1.42 0.54
CA TYR A 412 -3.70 -1.26 0.37
C TYR A 412 -3.19 -0.11 1.25
N ALA A 413 -2.63 -0.42 2.42
CA ALA A 413 -1.93 0.55 3.25
C ALA A 413 -0.44 0.63 2.86
N GLU A 414 0.31 1.59 3.42
CA GLU A 414 1.72 1.82 3.06
C GLU A 414 2.64 0.63 3.38
N ALA A 415 2.39 -0.08 4.49
CA ALA A 415 3.26 -1.14 5.00
C ALA A 415 2.68 -2.56 4.90
N PHE A 416 1.37 -2.70 4.67
CA PHE A 416 0.67 -3.98 4.64
C PHE A 416 -0.60 -3.92 3.77
N THR A 417 -1.01 -5.07 3.23
CA THR A 417 -2.30 -5.24 2.56
C THR A 417 -3.28 -5.90 3.53
N VAL A 418 -4.49 -5.34 3.66
CA VAL A 418 -5.59 -5.92 4.45
C VAL A 418 -6.59 -6.59 3.50
N ILE A 419 -7.07 -7.77 3.88
CA ILE A 419 -8.07 -8.53 3.13
C ILE A 419 -9.20 -8.90 4.09
N ASP A 420 -10.35 -8.26 3.95
CA ASP A 420 -11.54 -8.45 4.79
C ASP A 420 -12.55 -9.40 4.12
N VAL A 421 -13.01 -10.42 4.86
CA VAL A 421 -13.93 -11.47 4.39
C VAL A 421 -15.35 -11.21 4.91
N ASN A 422 -16.29 -10.93 4.01
CA ASN A 422 -17.68 -10.65 4.35
C ASN A 422 -18.63 -11.79 3.96
N THR A 423 -19.77 -11.89 4.67
CA THR A 423 -20.91 -12.73 4.26
C THR A 423 -21.89 -11.94 3.38
N GLY A 424 -22.58 -12.65 2.49
CA GLY A 424 -23.65 -12.07 1.66
C GLY A 424 -25.00 -12.05 2.35
N ARG A 425 -26.04 -11.67 1.58
CA ARG A 425 -27.45 -11.80 2.02
C ARG A 425 -27.89 -13.26 2.30
N PHE A 426 -27.10 -14.25 1.88
CA PHE A 426 -27.39 -15.69 2.01
C PHE A 426 -27.10 -16.27 3.41
N VAL A 427 -27.52 -15.57 4.47
CA VAL A 427 -27.57 -16.11 5.85
C VAL A 427 -28.90 -16.83 6.09
N GLY A 428 -28.85 -18.16 6.21
CA GLY A 428 -30.03 -19.04 6.20
C GLY A 428 -31.09 -18.74 7.27
N SER A 429 -32.36 -18.97 6.94
CA SER A 429 -33.54 -18.55 7.74
C SER A 429 -33.46 -18.86 9.23
N ARG A 430 -33.83 -17.87 10.05
CA ARG A 430 -33.87 -17.94 11.51
C ARG A 430 -34.90 -18.99 11.99
N GLY A 431 -34.39 -20.09 12.54
CA GLY A 431 -35.15 -21.10 13.29
C GLY A 431 -34.26 -21.66 14.41
N LYS A 432 -34.76 -22.56 15.28
CA LYS A 432 -34.02 -23.02 16.49
C LYS A 432 -32.64 -23.62 16.21
N ASN A 433 -32.38 -24.15 15.01
CA ASN A 433 -31.07 -24.68 14.59
C ASN A 433 -30.21 -23.68 13.79
N SER A 434 -30.57 -22.38 13.74
CA SER A 434 -29.86 -21.40 12.91
C SER A 434 -28.45 -21.09 13.39
N ALA A 435 -28.14 -21.23 14.68
CA ALA A 435 -26.80 -20.97 15.20
C ALA A 435 -25.74 -21.93 14.62
N ALA A 436 -26.05 -23.24 14.59
CA ALA A 436 -25.19 -24.24 13.96
C ALA A 436 -25.09 -24.00 12.44
N ARG A 437 -26.23 -23.82 11.76
CA ARG A 437 -26.26 -23.54 10.32
C ARG A 437 -25.52 -22.26 9.95
N LEU A 438 -25.47 -21.27 10.83
CA LEU A 438 -24.70 -20.03 10.63
C LEU A 438 -23.20 -20.27 10.78
N GLU A 439 -22.75 -20.98 11.82
CA GLU A 439 -21.33 -21.41 11.95
C GLU A 439 -20.88 -22.27 10.77
N ASP A 440 -21.73 -23.18 10.28
CA ASP A 440 -21.46 -23.99 9.09
C ASP A 440 -21.34 -23.12 7.82
N THR A 441 -22.23 -22.13 7.67
CA THR A 441 -22.22 -21.17 6.54
C THR A 441 -20.99 -20.26 6.59
N ILE A 442 -20.63 -19.74 7.77
CA ILE A 442 -19.42 -18.95 8.02
C ILE A 442 -18.17 -19.77 7.67
N THR A 443 -18.09 -21.01 8.13
CA THR A 443 -16.95 -21.89 7.88
C THR A 443 -16.83 -22.21 6.39
N LYS A 444 -17.94 -22.47 5.70
CA LYS A 444 -17.98 -22.65 4.23
C LYS A 444 -17.53 -21.38 3.49
N ASN A 445 -18.01 -20.20 3.89
CA ASN A 445 -17.62 -18.93 3.29
C ASN A 445 -16.12 -18.63 3.51
N ASN A 446 -15.59 -18.91 4.70
CA ASN A 446 -14.16 -18.76 5.00
C ASN A 446 -13.29 -19.76 4.21
N LEU A 447 -13.76 -21.00 3.99
CA LEU A 447 -13.04 -21.99 3.16
C LEU A 447 -13.09 -21.67 1.65
N GLU A 448 -14.14 -21.02 1.16
CA GLU A 448 -14.21 -20.44 -0.19
C GLU A 448 -13.32 -19.19 -0.30
N ALA A 449 -13.37 -18.32 0.70
CA ALA A 449 -12.51 -17.14 0.81
C ALA A 449 -11.03 -17.52 0.78
N VAL A 450 -10.58 -18.56 1.51
CA VAL A 450 -9.19 -19.05 1.45
C VAL A 450 -8.72 -19.29 0.01
N LYS A 451 -9.54 -19.95 -0.82
CA LYS A 451 -9.17 -20.27 -2.20
C LYS A 451 -9.06 -19.02 -3.06
N GLU A 452 -10.06 -18.13 -2.99
CA GLU A 452 -10.06 -16.91 -3.78
C GLU A 452 -9.02 -15.90 -3.28
N VAL A 453 -8.73 -15.84 -1.98
CA VAL A 453 -7.61 -15.05 -1.42
C VAL A 453 -6.29 -15.53 -1.99
N VAL A 454 -5.99 -16.84 -1.96
CA VAL A 454 -4.74 -17.35 -2.54
C VAL A 454 -4.68 -17.13 -4.06
N ARG A 455 -5.79 -17.28 -4.79
CA ARG A 455 -5.86 -16.94 -6.22
C ARG A 455 -5.56 -15.46 -6.46
N GLN A 456 -6.20 -14.55 -5.72
CA GLN A 456 -6.02 -13.11 -5.84
C GLN A 456 -4.62 -12.65 -5.40
N LEU A 457 -4.00 -13.27 -4.39
CA LEU A 457 -2.61 -12.98 -4.00
C LEU A 457 -1.63 -13.25 -5.15
N ARG A 458 -1.85 -14.32 -5.94
CA ARG A 458 -1.08 -14.61 -7.15
C ARG A 458 -1.46 -13.69 -8.32
N LEU A 459 -2.77 -13.59 -8.62
CA LEU A 459 -3.30 -12.82 -9.76
C LEU A 459 -2.98 -11.32 -9.68
N ARG A 460 -2.95 -10.75 -8.47
CA ARG A 460 -2.60 -9.35 -8.20
C ARG A 460 -1.10 -9.15 -7.88
N ASP A 461 -0.31 -10.22 -7.87
CA ASP A 461 1.06 -10.34 -7.30
C ASP A 461 1.29 -9.54 -6.00
N ILE A 462 0.39 -9.71 -5.02
CA ILE A 462 0.48 -9.00 -3.74
C ILE A 462 1.66 -9.55 -2.92
N GLY A 463 2.55 -8.67 -2.47
CA GLY A 463 3.70 -9.01 -1.62
C GLY A 463 3.81 -8.08 -0.42
N GLY A 464 4.70 -8.44 0.51
CA GLY A 464 4.94 -7.72 1.77
C GLY A 464 4.26 -8.41 2.95
N ILE A 465 3.78 -7.61 3.89
CA ILE A 465 2.95 -8.07 5.02
C ILE A 465 1.49 -8.07 4.55
N ILE A 466 0.77 -9.15 4.83
CA ILE A 466 -0.64 -9.33 4.48
C ILE A 466 -1.36 -9.72 5.76
N VAL A 467 -2.50 -9.08 6.02
CA VAL A 467 -3.41 -9.41 7.12
C VAL A 467 -4.74 -9.82 6.52
N ILE A 468 -5.22 -11.02 6.83
CA ILE A 468 -6.53 -11.52 6.40
C ILE A 468 -7.46 -11.54 7.61
N ASP A 469 -8.57 -10.81 7.53
CA ASP A 469 -9.62 -10.79 8.54
C ASP A 469 -10.71 -11.79 8.14
N PHE A 470 -10.72 -12.96 8.79
CA PHE A 470 -11.72 -14.00 8.57
C PHE A 470 -12.88 -13.84 9.54
N ILE A 471 -14.11 -14.06 9.04
CA ILE A 471 -15.33 -13.99 9.84
C ILE A 471 -15.19 -14.87 11.09
N ASP A 472 -15.51 -14.30 12.25
CA ASP A 472 -15.45 -14.95 13.56
C ASP A 472 -16.07 -16.35 13.55
N MET A 473 -15.31 -17.34 14.04
CA MET A 473 -15.73 -18.73 14.20
C MET A 473 -15.58 -19.12 15.67
N ALA A 474 -16.68 -19.40 16.38
CA ALA A 474 -16.61 -19.75 17.79
C ALA A 474 -15.88 -21.09 18.00
N ASN A 475 -16.10 -22.05 17.11
CA ASN A 475 -15.52 -23.39 17.20
C ASN A 475 -14.02 -23.40 16.80
N PRO A 476 -13.07 -23.77 17.70
CA PRO A 476 -11.66 -23.83 17.37
C PRO A 476 -11.31 -24.87 16.30
N LYS A 477 -12.15 -25.89 16.07
CA LYS A 477 -11.96 -26.84 14.96
C LYS A 477 -12.16 -26.17 13.60
N ASN A 478 -13.10 -25.23 13.50
CA ASN A 478 -13.39 -24.52 12.25
C ASN A 478 -12.24 -23.56 11.93
N ARG A 479 -11.72 -22.84 12.94
CA ARG A 479 -10.49 -22.04 12.83
C ARG A 479 -9.30 -22.88 12.34
N ALA A 480 -9.06 -24.05 12.96
CA ALA A 480 -7.98 -24.95 12.54
C ALA A 480 -8.16 -25.49 11.11
N ALA A 481 -9.40 -25.75 10.66
CA ALA A 481 -9.68 -26.19 9.30
C ALA A 481 -9.41 -25.08 8.25
N VAL A 482 -9.73 -23.83 8.56
CA VAL A 482 -9.40 -22.67 7.72
C VAL A 482 -7.88 -22.44 7.65
N GLU A 483 -7.17 -22.56 8.78
CA GLU A 483 -5.71 -22.49 8.84
C GLU A 483 -5.03 -23.63 8.05
N GLU A 484 -5.57 -24.86 8.15
CA GLU A 484 -5.11 -26.04 7.42
C GLU A 484 -5.32 -25.90 5.90
N ALA A 485 -6.49 -25.40 5.48
CA ALA A 485 -6.80 -25.11 4.08
C ALA A 485 -5.91 -23.99 3.53
N LEU A 486 -5.73 -22.89 4.27
CA LEU A 486 -4.89 -21.76 3.85
C LEU A 486 -3.44 -22.20 3.62
N ARG A 487 -2.87 -23.02 4.53
CA ARG A 487 -1.52 -23.56 4.33
C ARG A 487 -1.43 -24.43 3.07
N THR A 488 -2.42 -25.27 2.78
CA THR A 488 -2.35 -26.18 1.61
C THR A 488 -2.69 -25.51 0.28
N GLU A 489 -3.53 -24.47 0.24
CA GLU A 489 -3.64 -23.67 -0.98
C GLU A 489 -2.36 -22.83 -1.22
N LEU A 490 -1.72 -22.32 -0.16
CA LEU A 490 -0.43 -21.63 -0.27
C LEU A 490 0.75 -22.56 -0.63
N GLU A 491 0.63 -23.88 -0.51
CA GLU A 491 1.59 -24.85 -1.06
C GLU A 491 1.63 -24.84 -2.60
N ARG A 492 0.60 -24.27 -3.26
CA ARG A 492 0.59 -24.04 -4.72
C ARG A 492 1.31 -22.76 -5.15
N ASP A 493 1.60 -21.83 -4.24
CA ASP A 493 2.28 -20.57 -4.56
C ASP A 493 3.79 -20.80 -4.77
N ARG A 494 4.30 -20.38 -5.92
CA ARG A 494 5.73 -20.46 -6.26
C ARG A 494 6.57 -19.45 -5.48
N THR A 495 5.96 -18.37 -5.00
CA THR A 495 6.58 -17.33 -4.18
C THR A 495 6.83 -17.83 -2.74
N LYS A 496 7.78 -17.22 -2.00
CA LYS A 496 7.99 -17.61 -0.60
C LYS A 496 6.93 -16.97 0.28
N THR A 497 6.13 -17.81 0.93
CA THR A 497 5.11 -17.42 1.91
C THR A 497 5.52 -17.87 3.31
N TYR A 498 5.09 -17.12 4.33
CA TYR A 498 5.23 -17.48 5.74
C TYR A 498 3.99 -17.02 6.49
N VAL A 499 3.30 -17.95 7.15
CA VAL A 499 1.98 -17.76 7.76
C VAL A 499 2.09 -17.98 9.27
N VAL A 500 1.66 -17.00 10.05
CA VAL A 500 1.54 -17.08 11.51
C VAL A 500 0.24 -17.83 11.87
N GLU A 501 0.16 -18.38 13.09
CA GLU A 501 -1.08 -18.97 13.61
C GLU A 501 -2.19 -17.89 13.74
N ILE A 502 -3.47 -18.29 13.72
CA ILE A 502 -4.58 -17.32 13.79
C ILE A 502 -4.53 -16.55 15.11
N SER A 503 -4.55 -15.22 15.03
CA SER A 503 -4.56 -14.31 16.18
C SER A 503 -5.79 -14.56 17.09
N PRO A 504 -5.69 -14.30 18.41
CA PRO A 504 -6.87 -14.23 19.28
C PRO A 504 -7.95 -13.22 18.84
N LEU A 505 -7.62 -12.34 17.88
CA LEU A 505 -8.51 -11.36 17.25
C LEU A 505 -9.09 -11.84 15.89
N GLY A 506 -8.99 -13.13 15.55
CA GLY A 506 -9.49 -13.68 14.27
C GLY A 506 -8.56 -13.46 13.06
N LEU A 507 -7.74 -12.41 13.09
CA LEU A 507 -6.78 -12.06 12.06
C LEU A 507 -5.74 -13.15 11.78
N VAL A 508 -5.42 -13.38 10.50
CA VAL A 508 -4.26 -14.16 10.06
C VAL A 508 -3.18 -13.23 9.52
N GLU A 509 -2.03 -13.23 10.19
CA GLU A 509 -0.84 -12.53 9.74
C GLU A 509 0.00 -13.44 8.83
N MET A 510 0.36 -12.96 7.64
CA MET A 510 1.32 -13.65 6.78
C MET A 510 2.24 -12.67 6.05
N THR A 511 3.31 -13.20 5.48
CA THR A 511 4.18 -12.48 4.55
C THR A 511 4.34 -13.26 3.25
N ARG A 512 4.37 -12.54 2.13
CA ARG A 512 4.64 -13.07 0.79
C ARG A 512 5.78 -12.26 0.17
N GLN A 513 6.82 -12.94 -0.33
CA GLN A 513 8.00 -12.27 -0.88
C GLN A 513 7.64 -11.47 -2.14
N ASN A 514 7.92 -10.17 -2.20
CA ASN A 514 7.87 -9.42 -3.47
C ASN A 514 8.87 -10.02 -4.48
N VAL A 515 8.40 -10.24 -5.71
CA VAL A 515 9.21 -10.76 -6.83
C VAL A 515 9.12 -9.82 -8.04
N THR A 516 7.92 -9.32 -8.33
CA THR A 516 7.60 -8.47 -9.48
C THR A 516 6.64 -7.35 -9.05
N ASP A 517 6.43 -6.36 -9.94
CA ASP A 517 5.36 -5.37 -9.78
C ASP A 517 4.04 -5.97 -10.28
N GLY A 518 3.03 -6.03 -9.41
CA GLY A 518 1.71 -6.55 -9.75
C GLY A 518 0.89 -5.63 -10.67
N PRO A 519 -0.21 -6.11 -11.28
CA PRO A 519 -1.00 -5.35 -12.26
C PRO A 519 -1.39 -3.94 -11.81
N ARG A 520 -1.73 -3.77 -10.51
CA ARG A 520 -2.06 -2.47 -9.91
C ARG A 520 -0.94 -1.43 -10.04
N GLU A 521 0.32 -1.81 -9.85
CA GLU A 521 1.47 -0.88 -9.89
C GLU A 521 1.88 -0.54 -11.33
N VAL A 522 1.71 -1.48 -12.27
CA VAL A 522 1.99 -1.28 -13.70
C VAL A 522 0.88 -0.47 -14.40
N MET A 523 -0.39 -0.71 -14.05
CA MET A 523 -1.55 -0.13 -14.74
C MET A 523 -2.05 1.19 -14.14
N THR A 524 -1.72 1.51 -12.87
CA THR A 524 -2.23 2.72 -12.19
C THR A 524 -1.14 3.76 -11.89
N LYS A 525 -1.58 4.96 -11.51
CA LYS A 525 -0.74 6.03 -10.95
C LYS A 525 -1.40 6.59 -9.70
N LYS A 526 -0.62 7.15 -8.77
CA LYS A 526 -1.17 7.86 -7.60
C LYS A 526 -2.10 8.99 -8.04
N CYS A 527 -3.21 9.16 -7.32
CA CYS A 527 -4.16 10.23 -7.58
C CYS A 527 -3.48 11.59 -7.32
N PRO A 528 -3.52 12.56 -8.25
CA PRO A 528 -2.88 13.86 -8.05
C PRO A 528 -3.59 14.71 -6.99
N THR A 529 -4.88 14.48 -6.76
CA THR A 529 -5.74 15.24 -5.81
C THR A 529 -5.55 14.80 -4.36
N CYS A 530 -5.42 13.49 -4.11
CA CYS A 530 -5.38 12.93 -2.75
C CYS A 530 -4.14 12.07 -2.44
N GLY A 531 -3.11 12.06 -3.30
CA GLY A 531 -1.87 11.29 -3.12
C GLY A 531 -2.01 9.76 -3.14
N GLY A 532 -3.23 9.24 -3.06
CA GLY A 532 -3.58 7.83 -2.87
C GLY A 532 -4.65 7.58 -1.80
N ASP A 533 -4.95 8.58 -0.95
CA ASP A 533 -5.70 8.41 0.30
C ASP A 533 -7.21 8.16 0.12
N GLY A 534 -7.73 8.33 -1.11
CA GLY A 534 -9.15 8.11 -1.44
C GLY A 534 -10.13 9.17 -0.90
N ILE A 535 -9.65 10.13 -0.10
CA ILE A 535 -10.43 11.22 0.48
C ILE A 535 -9.97 12.56 -0.12
N VAL A 536 -10.91 13.48 -0.36
CA VAL A 536 -10.64 14.84 -0.86
C VAL A 536 -11.26 15.88 0.09
N TYR A 537 -10.76 17.12 0.05
CA TYR A 537 -11.31 18.20 0.88
C TYR A 537 -12.71 18.60 0.37
N SER A 538 -13.66 18.81 1.29
CA SER A 538 -15.03 19.16 0.88
C SER A 538 -15.10 20.58 0.33
N GLU A 539 -15.98 20.85 -0.64
CA GLU A 539 -16.16 22.19 -1.23
C GLU A 539 -16.51 23.24 -0.16
N ALA A 540 -17.33 22.87 0.83
CA ALA A 540 -17.66 23.75 1.95
C ALA A 540 -16.44 24.07 2.83
N SER A 541 -15.57 23.08 3.09
CA SER A 541 -14.32 23.29 3.82
C SER A 541 -13.34 24.17 3.02
N ALA A 542 -13.17 23.88 1.73
CA ALA A 542 -12.31 24.63 0.82
C ALA A 542 -12.78 26.10 0.71
N ALA A 543 -14.08 26.32 0.58
CA ALA A 543 -14.66 27.67 0.60
C ALA A 543 -14.39 28.39 1.92
N ILE A 544 -14.51 27.74 3.08
CA ILE A 544 -14.18 28.36 4.39
C ILE A 544 -12.70 28.73 4.49
N ASP A 545 -11.79 27.93 3.93
CA ASP A 545 -10.35 28.25 3.92
C ASP A 545 -9.97 29.32 2.90
N VAL A 546 -10.62 29.37 1.74
CA VAL A 546 -10.52 30.52 0.82
C VAL A 546 -11.08 31.78 1.47
N GLU A 547 -12.19 31.70 2.21
CA GLU A 547 -12.76 32.82 2.96
C GLU A 547 -11.73 33.37 3.98
N ARG A 548 -11.01 32.49 4.67
CA ARG A 548 -9.89 32.87 5.56
C ARG A 548 -8.74 33.53 4.79
N ARG A 549 -8.36 33.02 3.62
CA ARG A 549 -7.34 33.64 2.74
C ARG A 549 -7.76 35.05 2.29
N LEU A 550 -9.01 35.23 1.85
CA LEU A 550 -9.58 36.54 1.46
C LEU A 550 -9.57 37.55 2.62
N ARG A 551 -9.96 37.14 3.84
CA ARG A 551 -9.86 38.00 5.03
C ARG A 551 -8.42 38.39 5.37
N ALA A 552 -7.47 37.45 5.27
CA ALA A 552 -6.05 37.73 5.55
C ALA A 552 -5.46 38.71 4.52
N LEU A 553 -5.77 38.52 3.24
CA LEU A 553 -5.37 39.40 2.14
C LEU A 553 -6.00 40.80 2.24
N ALA A 554 -7.25 40.90 2.67
CA ALA A 554 -7.89 42.16 2.99
C ALA A 554 -7.25 42.91 4.18
N ALA A 555 -6.65 42.19 5.12
CA ALA A 555 -5.93 42.77 6.26
C ALA A 555 -4.50 43.19 5.91
N SER A 556 -3.81 42.49 5.00
CA SER A 556 -2.44 42.80 4.61
C SER A 556 -2.32 43.91 3.57
N SER A 557 -3.31 44.08 2.68
CA SER A 557 -3.25 45.06 1.60
C SER A 557 -4.06 46.35 1.85
N ARG A 558 -3.54 47.47 1.33
CA ARG A 558 -4.20 48.79 1.32
C ARG A 558 -5.23 48.95 0.20
N SER A 559 -5.21 48.09 -0.82
CA SER A 559 -6.15 48.09 -1.96
C SER A 559 -7.60 48.05 -1.52
N GLN A 560 -8.49 48.69 -2.27
CA GLN A 560 -9.93 48.76 -1.97
C GLN A 560 -10.69 47.54 -2.51
N ALA A 561 -10.24 47.01 -3.65
CA ALA A 561 -10.84 45.87 -4.32
C ALA A 561 -9.79 44.87 -4.82
N PHE A 562 -10.22 43.61 -4.99
CA PHE A 562 -9.41 42.49 -5.44
C PHE A 562 -10.17 41.64 -6.45
N ARG A 563 -9.50 41.21 -7.53
CA ARG A 563 -9.98 40.19 -8.48
C ARG A 563 -9.27 38.87 -8.16
N VAL A 564 -10.03 37.81 -7.85
CA VAL A 564 -9.48 36.52 -7.41
C VAL A 564 -10.08 35.37 -8.22
N GLU A 565 -9.23 34.60 -8.89
CA GLU A 565 -9.58 33.37 -9.58
C GLU A 565 -9.60 32.17 -8.61
N LEU A 566 -10.68 31.40 -8.70
CA LEU A 566 -11.04 30.28 -7.83
C LEU A 566 -11.64 29.14 -8.65
N ALA A 567 -11.78 27.95 -8.06
CA ALA A 567 -12.64 26.92 -8.65
C ALA A 567 -14.12 27.37 -8.62
N ALA A 568 -14.86 27.13 -9.71
CA ALA A 568 -16.26 27.59 -9.84
C ALA A 568 -17.20 27.15 -8.69
N PRO A 569 -17.15 25.91 -8.16
CA PRO A 569 -17.97 25.53 -7.00
C PRO A 569 -17.65 26.34 -5.74
N ILE A 570 -16.37 26.70 -5.54
CA ILE A 570 -15.93 27.51 -4.39
C ILE A 570 -16.34 28.97 -4.56
N ALA A 571 -16.23 29.53 -5.77
CA ALA A 571 -16.74 30.87 -6.06
C ALA A 571 -18.25 30.95 -5.74
N SER A 572 -19.05 30.00 -6.23
CA SER A 572 -20.49 29.91 -5.89
C SER A 572 -20.72 29.77 -4.38
N ALA A 573 -20.01 28.85 -3.70
CA ALA A 573 -20.16 28.64 -2.26
C ALA A 573 -19.77 29.87 -1.40
N LEU A 574 -18.84 30.70 -1.86
CA LEU A 574 -18.42 31.96 -1.22
C LEU A 574 -19.41 33.11 -1.46
N VAL A 575 -20.00 33.19 -2.65
CA VAL A 575 -21.08 34.14 -2.95
C VAL A 575 -22.32 33.76 -2.13
N GLY A 576 -22.72 32.50 -2.21
CA GLY A 576 -23.89 31.94 -1.55
C GLY A 576 -25.22 32.47 -2.12
N PRO A 577 -26.36 31.96 -1.61
CA PRO A 577 -27.68 32.32 -2.13
C PRO A 577 -27.92 33.83 -2.09
N GLY A 578 -28.01 34.45 -3.27
CA GLY A 578 -28.24 35.89 -3.43
C GLY A 578 -27.08 36.76 -2.95
N ALA A 579 -25.84 36.27 -3.08
CA ALA A 579 -24.59 36.93 -2.65
C ALA A 579 -24.46 37.26 -1.16
N ARG A 580 -25.35 36.72 -0.30
CA ARG A 580 -25.38 37.04 1.14
C ARG A 580 -24.04 36.81 1.84
N ARG A 581 -23.32 35.73 1.51
CA ARG A 581 -22.02 35.40 2.14
C ARG A 581 -20.90 36.32 1.69
N LEU A 582 -20.84 36.65 0.39
CA LEU A 582 -19.86 37.60 -0.13
C LEU A 582 -20.10 39.00 0.45
N VAL A 583 -21.35 39.47 0.50
CA VAL A 583 -21.69 40.78 1.07
C VAL A 583 -21.36 40.84 2.58
N GLU A 584 -21.56 39.75 3.33
CA GLU A 584 -21.11 39.65 4.74
C GLU A 584 -19.58 39.73 4.86
N LEU A 585 -18.84 38.96 4.05
CA LEU A 585 -17.37 38.97 4.00
C LEU A 585 -16.80 40.37 3.68
N GLU A 586 -17.38 41.06 2.71
CA GLU A 586 -17.02 42.43 2.34
C GLU A 586 -17.35 43.44 3.43
N THR A 587 -18.51 43.30 4.08
CA THR A 587 -18.92 44.16 5.20
C THR A 587 -17.96 44.03 6.39
N LEU A 588 -17.49 42.80 6.68
CA LEU A 588 -16.52 42.52 7.74
C LEU A 588 -15.11 43.02 7.40
N THR A 589 -14.68 42.91 6.15
CA THR A 589 -13.32 43.30 5.70
C THR A 589 -13.19 44.75 5.28
N LYS A 590 -14.30 45.41 4.93
CA LYS A 590 -14.37 46.75 4.29
C LYS A 590 -13.62 46.82 2.95
N LYS A 591 -13.56 45.69 2.24
CA LYS A 591 -12.97 45.54 0.90
C LYS A 591 -14.03 44.98 -0.05
N ARG A 592 -13.82 45.10 -1.35
CA ARG A 592 -14.66 44.45 -2.38
C ARG A 592 -13.89 43.29 -3.04
N PHE A 593 -14.56 42.17 -3.30
CA PHE A 593 -13.98 41.03 -4.02
C PHE A 593 -14.76 40.71 -5.28
N PHE A 594 -14.04 40.49 -6.37
CA PHE A 594 -14.58 39.99 -7.63
C PHE A 594 -14.04 38.57 -7.84
N LEU A 595 -14.94 37.58 -7.69
CA LEU A 595 -14.58 36.16 -7.72
C LEU A 595 -14.83 35.60 -9.12
N ASP A 596 -13.77 35.12 -9.75
CA ASP A 596 -13.77 34.55 -11.11
C ASP A 596 -13.69 33.02 -11.02
N GLY A 597 -14.77 32.34 -11.40
CA GLY A 597 -14.94 30.90 -11.19
C GLY A 597 -14.49 30.06 -12.38
N LYS A 598 -13.28 29.51 -12.33
CA LYS A 598 -12.77 28.59 -13.36
C LYS A 598 -13.40 27.19 -13.21
N PRO A 599 -14.08 26.64 -14.23
CA PRO A 599 -14.79 25.35 -14.10
C PRO A 599 -13.88 24.12 -13.93
N SER A 600 -12.64 24.18 -14.43
CA SER A 600 -11.68 23.06 -14.43
C SER A 600 -10.54 23.21 -13.43
N ALA A 601 -10.61 24.17 -12.51
CA ALA A 601 -9.57 24.41 -11.51
C ALA A 601 -9.70 23.50 -10.29
N HIS A 602 -8.56 23.19 -9.65
CA HIS A 602 -8.51 22.42 -8.41
C HIS A 602 -9.15 23.21 -7.25
N LEU A 603 -9.70 22.52 -6.23
CA LEU A 603 -10.33 23.19 -5.08
C LEU A 603 -9.36 24.11 -4.30
N ASP A 604 -8.06 23.83 -4.32
CA ASP A 604 -7.05 24.72 -3.70
C ASP A 604 -6.66 25.94 -4.55
N HIS A 605 -7.16 26.05 -5.78
CA HIS A 605 -6.82 27.13 -6.71
C HIS A 605 -7.28 28.49 -6.15
N PHE A 606 -6.30 29.36 -5.96
CA PHE A 606 -6.46 30.70 -5.43
C PHE A 606 -5.39 31.59 -6.08
N VAL A 607 -5.79 32.42 -7.03
CA VAL A 607 -4.88 33.34 -7.74
C VAL A 607 -5.44 34.74 -7.66
N VAL A 608 -4.66 35.69 -7.17
CA VAL A 608 -5.03 37.11 -7.16
C VAL A 608 -4.61 37.69 -8.50
N VAL A 609 -5.58 37.99 -9.36
CA VAL A 609 -5.34 38.48 -10.73
C VAL A 609 -5.00 39.96 -10.73
N ALA A 610 -5.66 40.74 -9.87
CA ALA A 610 -5.43 42.18 -9.74
C ALA A 610 -5.90 42.69 -8.37
N GLU A 611 -5.28 43.78 -7.91
CA GLU A 611 -5.71 44.56 -6.75
C GLU A 611 -5.56 46.06 -7.03
N GLY A 612 -6.40 46.89 -6.43
CA GLY A 612 -6.40 48.33 -6.73
C GLY A 612 -7.56 49.12 -6.11
N LYS A 613 -7.95 50.22 -6.75
CA LYS A 613 -9.15 50.98 -6.36
C LYS A 613 -10.40 50.25 -6.85
N LEU A 614 -11.56 50.55 -6.25
CA LEU A 614 -12.82 49.93 -6.65
C LEU A 614 -13.21 50.27 -8.10
N ALA A 615 -12.98 51.51 -8.53
CA ALA A 615 -13.34 51.96 -9.89
C ALA A 615 -12.54 51.25 -11.00
N ASP A 616 -11.31 50.84 -10.71
CA ASP A 616 -10.39 50.22 -11.67
C ASP A 616 -10.71 48.71 -11.88
N LEU A 617 -11.55 48.13 -11.02
CA LEU A 617 -11.83 46.69 -10.92
C LEU A 617 -13.32 46.32 -10.98
N ALA A 618 -14.22 47.30 -11.05
CA ALA A 618 -15.66 47.05 -11.09
C ALA A 618 -16.10 46.48 -12.46
N PRO A 619 -16.98 45.46 -12.49
CA PRO A 619 -17.49 44.91 -13.75
C PRO A 619 -18.33 45.95 -14.50
N GLN A 620 -18.13 46.07 -15.80
CA GLN A 620 -19.04 46.80 -16.67
C GLN A 620 -20.26 45.92 -16.95
N ALA A 621 -21.41 46.27 -16.39
CA ALA A 621 -22.63 45.47 -16.45
C ALA A 621 -23.85 46.33 -16.84
N PRO A 622 -24.88 45.74 -17.48
CA PRO A 622 -26.09 46.46 -17.90
C PRO A 622 -27.05 46.83 -16.74
N VAL A 623 -26.70 46.49 -15.49
CA VAL A 623 -27.58 46.60 -14.32
C VAL A 623 -26.79 47.00 -13.07
N GLU A 624 -27.42 47.78 -12.19
CA GLU A 624 -26.83 48.30 -10.95
C GLU A 624 -27.23 47.47 -9.71
N GLU A 625 -26.37 47.50 -8.68
CA GLU A 625 -26.67 46.89 -7.37
C GLU A 625 -27.85 47.59 -6.70
N GLY A 626 -28.82 46.81 -6.21
CA GLY A 626 -30.07 47.31 -5.62
C GLY A 626 -31.23 47.51 -6.61
N ALA A 627 -31.02 47.39 -7.92
CA ALA A 627 -32.09 47.53 -8.91
C ALA A 627 -33.17 46.43 -8.79
N GLU A 628 -34.44 46.81 -8.91
CA GLU A 628 -35.57 45.87 -9.08
C GLU A 628 -35.92 45.70 -10.56
N LEU A 629 -35.89 44.47 -11.05
CA LEU A 629 -36.20 44.13 -12.44
C LEU A 629 -37.15 42.93 -12.53
N THR A 630 -37.77 42.73 -13.70
CA THR A 630 -38.68 41.60 -13.95
C THR A 630 -38.03 40.61 -14.91
N LEU A 631 -37.61 39.46 -14.39
CA LEU A 631 -36.86 38.42 -15.09
C LEU A 631 -37.74 37.21 -15.38
N GLN A 632 -37.50 36.49 -16.48
CA GLN A 632 -38.01 35.14 -16.69
C GLN A 632 -36.92 34.13 -16.31
N LEU A 633 -37.22 33.24 -15.38
CA LEU A 633 -36.32 32.14 -15.01
C LEU A 633 -36.37 31.05 -16.10
N VAL A 634 -35.20 30.56 -16.50
CA VAL A 634 -35.02 29.62 -17.62
C VAL A 634 -34.57 28.25 -17.14
N GLU A 635 -33.63 28.20 -16.19
CA GLU A 635 -32.96 26.98 -15.74
C GLU A 635 -32.66 27.03 -14.22
N VAL A 636 -32.32 25.88 -13.62
CA VAL A 636 -31.82 25.80 -12.23
C VAL A 636 -30.32 26.09 -12.26
N ASP A 637 -29.76 26.72 -11.22
CA ASP A 637 -28.32 27.00 -11.20
C ASP A 637 -27.47 25.72 -11.11
N ARG A 638 -26.29 25.75 -11.75
CA ARG A 638 -25.38 24.60 -11.86
C ARG A 638 -24.68 24.25 -10.53
N HIS A 639 -24.56 25.21 -9.61
CA HIS A 639 -23.78 25.10 -8.39
C HIS A 639 -24.62 25.34 -7.11
N ASP A 640 -25.73 26.06 -7.17
CA ASP A 640 -26.75 26.16 -6.13
C ASP A 640 -28.10 25.57 -6.60
N ALA A 641 -28.37 24.33 -6.22
CA ALA A 641 -29.62 23.63 -6.58
C ALA A 641 -30.90 24.27 -6.00
N ALA A 642 -30.81 25.26 -5.10
CA ALA A 642 -31.96 26.04 -4.63
C ALA A 642 -32.19 27.32 -5.47
N ALA A 643 -31.22 27.75 -6.27
CA ALA A 643 -31.29 28.94 -7.12
C ALA A 643 -31.79 28.63 -8.54
N ALA A 644 -32.23 29.66 -9.25
CA ALA A 644 -32.61 29.59 -10.65
C ALA A 644 -31.98 30.73 -11.45
N VAL A 645 -31.60 30.46 -12.68
CA VAL A 645 -30.96 31.42 -13.59
C VAL A 645 -31.98 31.93 -14.61
N GLY A 646 -31.97 33.23 -14.86
CA GLY A 646 -32.58 33.83 -16.05
C GLY A 646 -31.59 34.79 -16.71
N LYS A 647 -31.68 34.95 -18.03
CA LYS A 647 -30.70 35.73 -18.80
C LYS A 647 -31.25 37.12 -19.14
N LEU A 648 -30.41 38.15 -19.02
CA LEU A 648 -30.74 39.55 -19.31
C LEU A 648 -29.58 40.20 -20.07
N ASP A 649 -29.79 40.53 -21.35
CA ASP A 649 -28.82 41.24 -22.21
C ASP A 649 -27.39 40.65 -22.23
N GLY A 650 -27.30 39.31 -22.12
CA GLY A 650 -26.04 38.56 -22.09
C GLY A 650 -25.48 38.30 -20.68
N LEU A 651 -26.09 38.86 -19.63
CA LEU A 651 -25.76 38.61 -18.23
C LEU A 651 -26.61 37.46 -17.67
N ASP A 652 -25.99 36.52 -16.96
CA ASP A 652 -26.71 35.49 -16.22
C ASP A 652 -27.12 36.01 -14.84
N VAL A 653 -28.41 35.96 -14.52
CA VAL A 653 -28.96 36.47 -13.27
C VAL A 653 -29.42 35.30 -12.40
N VAL A 654 -28.62 34.97 -11.38
CA VAL A 654 -28.82 33.88 -10.42
C VAL A 654 -29.72 34.38 -9.29
N VAL A 655 -30.93 33.81 -9.20
CA VAL A 655 -31.97 34.19 -8.22
C VAL A 655 -32.06 33.14 -7.12
N ALA A 656 -31.78 33.56 -5.88
CA ALA A 656 -31.82 32.70 -4.70
C ALA A 656 -33.21 32.12 -4.42
N GLU A 657 -33.25 30.89 -3.89
CA GLU A 657 -34.46 30.23 -3.37
C GLU A 657 -35.59 30.08 -4.42
N ALA A 658 -35.24 30.10 -5.72
CA ALA A 658 -36.17 30.22 -6.83
C ALA A 658 -36.23 29.00 -7.79
N ALA A 659 -35.52 27.89 -7.50
CA ALA A 659 -35.51 26.68 -8.33
C ALA A 659 -36.91 26.14 -8.67
N THR A 660 -37.88 26.21 -7.75
CA THR A 660 -39.29 25.79 -7.96
C THR A 660 -40.13 26.77 -8.81
N LEU A 661 -39.51 27.87 -9.25
CA LEU A 661 -40.14 28.96 -9.99
C LEU A 661 -39.59 29.15 -11.41
N VAL A 662 -38.75 28.24 -11.88
CA VAL A 662 -38.31 28.15 -13.30
C VAL A 662 -39.52 28.21 -14.24
N GLY A 663 -39.35 28.88 -15.38
CA GLY A 663 -40.40 29.18 -16.37
C GLY A 663 -41.29 30.39 -16.02
N LYS A 664 -41.28 30.90 -14.78
CA LYS A 664 -42.13 32.01 -14.34
C LYS A 664 -41.42 33.36 -14.50
N ARG A 665 -42.20 34.42 -14.74
CA ARG A 665 -41.74 35.82 -14.68
C ARG A 665 -41.92 36.37 -13.28
N LEU A 666 -40.84 36.85 -12.67
CA LEU A 666 -40.79 37.30 -11.29
C LEU A 666 -40.13 38.67 -11.19
N LYS A 667 -40.53 39.46 -10.20
CA LYS A 667 -39.75 40.62 -9.77
C LYS A 667 -38.62 40.14 -8.86
N VAL A 668 -37.40 40.59 -9.15
CA VAL A 668 -36.19 40.26 -8.39
C VAL A 668 -35.40 41.54 -8.13
N ARG A 669 -34.69 41.58 -7.00
CA ARG A 669 -33.79 42.67 -6.63
C ARG A 669 -32.35 42.17 -6.73
N ILE A 670 -31.49 42.89 -7.42
CA ILE A 670 -30.06 42.58 -7.47
C ILE A 670 -29.44 42.95 -6.12
N GLU A 671 -28.75 42.01 -5.48
CA GLU A 671 -27.91 42.30 -4.31
C GLU A 671 -26.45 42.53 -4.70
N ARG A 672 -25.96 41.87 -5.77
CA ARG A 672 -24.57 41.95 -6.23
C ARG A 672 -24.43 41.70 -7.73
N VAL A 673 -23.51 42.40 -8.39
CA VAL A 673 -22.99 42.06 -9.71
C VAL A 673 -21.51 41.62 -9.63
N LEU A 674 -21.16 40.58 -10.36
CA LEU A 674 -19.80 40.13 -10.69
C LEU A 674 -19.64 40.08 -12.22
N ASP A 675 -18.45 39.75 -12.73
CA ASP A 675 -18.25 39.59 -14.18
C ASP A 675 -19.18 38.52 -14.75
N GLY A 676 -19.97 38.87 -15.76
CA GLY A 676 -20.90 37.95 -16.44
C GLY A 676 -22.11 37.48 -15.60
N THR A 677 -22.14 37.71 -14.28
CA THR A 677 -23.16 37.15 -13.38
C THR A 677 -23.68 38.17 -12.37
N ALA A 678 -24.99 38.36 -12.31
CA ALA A 678 -25.66 39.09 -11.22
C ALA A 678 -26.36 38.11 -10.27
N TYR A 679 -26.31 38.42 -8.97
CA TYR A 679 -26.93 37.65 -7.90
C TYR A 679 -28.07 38.45 -7.30
N ALA A 680 -29.24 37.82 -7.23
CA ALA A 680 -30.49 38.47 -6.91
C ALA A 680 -31.33 37.66 -5.92
N VAL A 681 -32.30 38.32 -5.29
CA VAL A 681 -33.32 37.71 -4.43
C VAL A 681 -34.72 38.07 -4.93
N LEU A 682 -35.71 37.26 -4.58
CA LEU A 682 -37.11 37.52 -4.90
C LEU A 682 -37.57 38.85 -4.26
N ALA A 683 -38.04 39.80 -5.07
CA ALA A 683 -38.59 41.04 -4.57
C ALA A 683 -39.91 40.75 -3.85
N ARG A 684 -40.00 41.12 -2.57
CA ARG A 684 -41.10 40.73 -1.67
C ARG A 684 -42.46 41.19 -2.19
N LYS A 685 -43.30 40.27 -2.66
CA LYS A 685 -44.73 40.56 -2.90
C LYS A 685 -45.47 40.77 -1.58
N THR A 686 -46.22 41.87 -1.51
CA THR A 686 -47.09 42.19 -0.37
C THR A 686 -48.35 41.31 -0.34
N LYS A 687 -48.66 40.81 0.87
CA LYS A 687 -49.85 40.00 1.24
C LYS A 687 -49.99 38.63 0.54
N LYS A 688 -50.00 37.57 1.35
CA LYS A 688 -50.55 36.25 0.98
C LYS A 688 -52.03 36.45 0.61
N ALA A 689 -52.47 35.93 -0.53
CA ALA A 689 -53.90 35.81 -0.82
C ALA A 689 -54.54 34.76 0.13
N PRO A 690 -55.79 34.93 0.57
CA PRO A 690 -56.46 33.88 1.33
C PRO A 690 -56.60 32.62 0.46
N GLU A 691 -56.32 31.46 1.05
CA GLU A 691 -56.55 30.16 0.41
C GLU A 691 -58.06 29.92 0.24
N PRO A 692 -58.49 29.19 -0.81
CA PRO A 692 -59.91 28.91 -1.03
C PRO A 692 -60.49 28.06 0.10
N LEU A 693 -61.68 28.41 0.56
CA LEU A 693 -62.42 27.69 1.61
C LEU A 693 -62.76 26.27 1.12
N THR A 694 -62.08 25.26 1.66
CA THR A 694 -62.48 23.85 1.52
C THR A 694 -63.54 23.51 2.56
N ALA A 695 -64.50 22.64 2.19
CA ALA A 695 -65.69 22.34 3.00
C ALA A 695 -65.39 21.65 4.35
N GLU A 696 -64.18 21.09 4.51
CA GLU A 696 -63.72 20.41 5.73
C GLU A 696 -63.63 21.37 6.93
N ALA A 697 -63.36 22.66 6.68
CA ALA A 697 -63.21 23.67 7.73
C ALA A 697 -64.53 24.07 8.45
N GLU A 698 -65.69 23.59 7.98
CA GLU A 698 -66.98 23.82 8.65
C GLU A 698 -67.43 22.67 9.56
N ALA A 699 -66.79 21.49 9.48
CA ALA A 699 -67.23 20.29 10.19
C ALA A 699 -66.99 20.33 11.71
N GLU A 700 -65.94 21.03 12.19
CA GLU A 700 -65.56 21.06 13.60
C GLU A 700 -66.05 22.30 14.36
N LYS A 701 -67.36 22.34 14.67
CA LYS A 701 -67.96 23.30 15.63
C LYS A 701 -68.73 22.54 16.73
N PRO A 702 -68.13 22.27 17.91
CA PRO A 702 -68.75 21.44 18.94
C PRO A 702 -69.96 22.11 19.61
N THR A 703 -71.14 21.53 19.43
CA THR A 703 -72.43 22.11 19.86
C THR A 703 -72.83 21.78 21.31
N ARG A 704 -72.14 22.34 22.32
CA ARG A 704 -72.76 22.55 23.65
C ARG A 704 -72.08 23.61 24.51
N LYS A 705 -72.89 24.35 25.28
CA LYS A 705 -72.47 25.48 26.14
C LYS A 705 -72.88 25.23 27.60
N PRO A 706 -71.94 25.06 28.54
CA PRO A 706 -72.24 25.02 29.98
C PRO A 706 -72.71 26.40 30.50
N PRO A 707 -73.56 26.46 31.56
CA PRO A 707 -74.06 27.70 32.12
C PRO A 707 -73.07 28.39 33.08
N ALA A 708 -73.22 29.70 33.26
CA ALA A 708 -72.34 30.54 34.07
C ALA A 708 -72.72 30.58 35.57
N ARG A 709 -71.76 30.96 36.42
CA ARG A 709 -71.99 31.47 37.79
C ARG A 709 -71.26 32.82 37.98
N LYS A 710 -71.79 33.68 38.86
CA LYS A 710 -71.31 35.05 39.15
C LYS A 710 -71.22 35.29 40.67
N GLY A 711 -70.17 35.98 41.10
CA GLY A 711 -70.04 36.61 42.44
C GLY A 711 -69.78 35.65 43.62
N ALA A 712 -69.24 36.10 44.76
CA ALA A 712 -68.59 37.38 45.13
C ALA A 712 -67.65 37.12 46.34
N ARG A 713 -66.37 37.53 46.33
CA ARG A 713 -65.78 38.79 46.85
C ARG A 713 -65.87 39.02 48.38
N ALA A 714 -64.85 38.59 49.13
CA ALA A 714 -64.26 39.19 50.37
C ALA A 714 -63.21 38.22 50.98
N ALA A 715 -62.24 38.59 51.84
CA ALA A 715 -61.39 39.80 51.94
C ALA A 715 -60.26 39.53 52.98
N GLU A 716 -59.00 39.89 52.65
CA GLU A 716 -57.86 40.18 53.59
C GLU A 716 -57.38 39.05 54.55
N SER A 717 -56.16 39.03 55.13
CA SER A 717 -54.97 39.92 55.11
C SER A 717 -53.63 39.15 55.27
N ALA A 718 -52.53 39.74 54.76
CA ALA A 718 -51.09 39.55 55.10
C ALA A 718 -50.41 38.15 55.06
N GLY A 719 -49.17 37.99 54.55
CA GLY A 719 -48.31 38.91 53.79
C GLY A 719 -46.83 38.46 53.69
N VAL A 720 -46.08 39.07 52.75
CA VAL A 720 -44.58 39.13 52.64
C VAL A 720 -43.84 37.80 52.34
N GLU A 721 -42.87 37.65 51.42
CA GLU A 721 -42.49 38.29 50.13
C GLU A 721 -41.47 37.35 49.43
N GLY A 722 -41.27 37.46 48.10
CA GLY A 722 -40.12 36.83 47.40
C GLY A 722 -40.41 36.19 46.04
N ALA A 723 -39.69 36.63 44.99
CA ALA A 723 -39.68 36.05 43.63
C ALA A 723 -38.56 34.98 43.51
N GLU A 724 -38.34 34.23 42.40
CA GLU A 724 -38.79 34.37 41.01
C GLU A 724 -38.82 33.00 40.27
N ALA A 725 -39.16 32.97 38.97
CA ALA A 725 -39.68 31.81 38.23
C ALA A 725 -38.69 30.69 37.76
N GLU A 726 -39.24 29.50 37.47
CA GLU A 726 -38.58 28.37 36.78
C GLU A 726 -39.01 28.23 35.29
N PRO A 727 -38.15 27.67 34.41
CA PRO A 727 -38.52 27.13 33.10
C PRO A 727 -38.62 25.58 33.06
N ALA A 728 -39.46 25.04 32.18
CA ALA A 728 -39.68 23.59 31.99
C ALA A 728 -38.73 22.94 30.94
N PRO A 729 -38.55 21.60 30.94
CA PRO A 729 -37.57 20.90 30.09
C PRO A 729 -38.12 20.24 28.80
N GLU A 730 -37.21 19.91 27.88
CA GLU A 730 -37.43 19.22 26.59
C GLU A 730 -37.37 17.67 26.71
N PRO A 731 -37.97 16.92 25.76
CA PRO A 731 -37.70 15.50 25.51
C PRO A 731 -36.89 15.22 24.21
N GLU A 732 -36.27 14.04 24.12
CA GLU A 732 -35.42 13.58 23.00
C GLU A 732 -36.21 12.93 21.81
N PRO A 733 -35.61 12.78 20.62
CA PRO A 733 -36.32 12.44 19.37
C PRO A 733 -36.47 10.93 19.09
N VAL A 734 -37.34 10.60 18.13
CA VAL A 734 -37.53 9.27 17.53
C VAL A 734 -37.42 9.38 16.00
N ALA A 735 -36.93 8.33 15.33
CA ALA A 735 -36.68 8.33 13.89
C ALA A 735 -37.93 8.00 13.05
N GLU A 736 -38.02 8.59 11.85
CA GLU A 736 -38.94 8.19 10.79
C GLU A 736 -38.23 7.33 9.73
N ALA A 737 -39.01 6.52 9.00
CA ALA A 737 -38.54 5.69 7.90
C ALA A 737 -39.07 6.23 6.58
N ALA A 738 -38.18 6.42 5.59
CA ALA A 738 -38.56 6.75 4.22
C ALA A 738 -38.89 5.47 3.43
N ALA A 739 -39.90 5.56 2.56
CA ALA A 739 -40.24 4.54 1.57
C ALA A 739 -40.16 5.16 0.17
N GLU A 740 -39.67 4.38 -0.80
CA GLU A 740 -39.59 4.76 -2.22
C GLU A 740 -40.49 3.84 -3.09
N PRO A 741 -40.93 4.30 -4.28
CA PRO A 741 -42.13 3.76 -4.93
C PRO A 741 -41.92 2.60 -5.92
N GLU A 742 -43.04 1.97 -6.30
CA GLU A 742 -43.11 0.89 -7.29
C GLU A 742 -42.99 1.37 -8.75
N PRO A 743 -42.44 0.54 -9.66
CA PRO A 743 -42.62 0.67 -11.11
C PRO A 743 -43.78 -0.19 -11.64
N VAL A 744 -44.44 0.28 -12.71
CA VAL A 744 -45.64 -0.33 -13.31
C VAL A 744 -45.33 -1.61 -14.10
N ALA A 745 -46.22 -2.61 -14.01
CA ALA A 745 -46.14 -3.86 -14.78
C ALA A 745 -47.04 -3.85 -16.03
N VAL A 746 -46.63 -4.60 -17.07
CA VAL A 746 -47.45 -4.99 -18.24
C VAL A 746 -47.28 -6.51 -18.43
N ALA A 747 -48.36 -7.21 -18.81
CA ALA A 747 -48.47 -8.66 -18.64
C ALA A 747 -48.15 -9.50 -19.89
N ALA A 748 -47.75 -10.75 -19.66
CA ALA A 748 -47.83 -11.89 -20.59
C ALA A 748 -47.99 -13.20 -19.77
N GLU A 749 -48.63 -14.21 -20.36
CA GLU A 749 -49.05 -15.45 -19.68
C GLU A 749 -47.96 -16.56 -19.68
N PRO A 750 -47.95 -17.46 -18.68
CA PRO A 750 -47.29 -18.77 -18.75
C PRO A 750 -48.29 -19.92 -18.96
N VAL A 751 -47.82 -21.01 -19.58
CA VAL A 751 -48.59 -22.27 -19.78
C VAL A 751 -48.14 -23.33 -18.76
N GLU A 752 -48.92 -24.41 -18.63
CA GLU A 752 -49.03 -25.38 -17.52
C GLU A 752 -47.83 -26.32 -17.23
N ALA A 753 -48.05 -27.20 -16.24
CA ALA A 753 -47.36 -28.47 -15.91
C ALA A 753 -46.18 -28.41 -14.91
N ALA A 754 -46.13 -29.24 -13.85
CA ALA A 754 -47.11 -30.21 -13.34
C ALA A 754 -46.95 -30.55 -11.84
N GLU A 755 -48.09 -30.88 -11.22
CA GLU A 755 -48.35 -31.97 -10.25
C GLU A 755 -47.51 -32.20 -8.96
N THR A 756 -48.24 -32.18 -7.83
CA THR A 756 -48.15 -33.11 -6.66
C THR A 756 -46.94 -33.00 -5.69
N GLU A 757 -47.06 -33.34 -4.38
CA GLU A 757 -48.20 -33.84 -3.60
C GLU A 757 -48.22 -33.32 -2.12
N ALA A 758 -49.08 -33.93 -1.29
CA ALA A 758 -49.43 -33.59 0.10
C ALA A 758 -48.25 -33.49 1.11
N GLY A 759 -48.41 -32.82 2.27
CA GLY A 759 -49.57 -32.08 2.78
C GLY A 759 -49.53 -31.82 4.30
N GLN A 760 -50.68 -31.34 4.82
CA GLN A 760 -51.26 -31.38 6.19
C GLN A 760 -50.40 -31.81 7.42
N ALA A 761 -50.68 -31.36 8.65
CA ALA A 761 -51.43 -30.21 9.21
C ALA A 761 -51.28 -30.24 10.77
N ALA A 762 -51.56 -29.10 11.43
CA ALA A 762 -51.75 -28.95 12.89
C ALA A 762 -50.55 -29.33 13.82
N GLY A 763 -50.49 -28.84 15.07
CA GLY A 763 -51.29 -27.81 15.74
C GLY A 763 -51.14 -27.86 17.27
N GLU A 764 -51.32 -26.71 17.95
CA GLU A 764 -51.46 -26.56 19.43
C GLU A 764 -50.21 -27.02 20.25
N GLY A 765 -49.89 -26.61 21.49
CA GLY A 765 -50.22 -25.50 22.41
C GLY A 765 -49.04 -25.38 23.42
N GLU A 766 -48.98 -24.53 24.45
CA GLU A 766 -49.83 -23.42 24.93
C GLU A 766 -48.95 -22.47 25.81
N GLU A 767 -49.50 -21.79 26.84
CA GLU A 767 -48.79 -20.95 27.83
C GLU A 767 -48.51 -21.74 29.16
N PRO A 768 -47.92 -21.21 30.29
CA PRO A 768 -47.70 -19.81 30.70
C PRO A 768 -46.33 -19.47 31.38
N ALA A 769 -46.26 -18.31 32.07
CA ALA A 769 -45.01 -17.59 32.41
C ALA A 769 -44.54 -17.61 33.92
N PRO A 770 -44.27 -16.47 34.63
CA PRO A 770 -42.91 -16.11 35.12
C PRO A 770 -42.76 -16.02 36.66
N PRO A 771 -41.58 -15.68 37.25
CA PRO A 771 -41.39 -14.28 37.74
C PRO A 771 -39.96 -13.71 38.02
N LYS A 772 -39.76 -12.43 37.62
CA LYS A 772 -39.12 -11.25 38.31
C LYS A 772 -38.15 -11.41 39.52
N LYS A 773 -36.98 -10.69 39.47
CA LYS A 773 -36.52 -9.57 40.38
C LYS A 773 -35.08 -9.07 40.04
N ARG A 774 -34.82 -7.75 39.86
CA ARG A 774 -34.23 -6.71 40.82
C ARG A 774 -32.85 -7.09 41.40
N THR A 775 -31.79 -6.27 41.51
CA THR A 775 -31.53 -4.81 41.76
C THR A 775 -30.12 -4.40 41.24
N ARG A 776 -29.55 -3.18 41.16
CA ARG A 776 -29.85 -1.70 41.27
C ARG A 776 -28.52 -1.02 41.77
N ARG A 777 -28.17 0.20 41.29
CA ARG A 777 -27.19 1.19 41.86
C ARG A 777 -25.68 1.02 41.48
N GLY A 778 -24.90 2.05 41.09
CA GLY A 778 -25.22 3.41 40.58
C GLY A 778 -24.18 4.53 40.86
N SER A 779 -24.28 5.67 40.14
CA SER A 779 -23.66 7.02 40.41
C SER A 779 -22.15 7.22 40.06
N ARG A 780 -21.57 8.43 39.82
CA ARG A 780 -22.07 9.84 39.69
C ARG A 780 -21.01 10.83 39.10
N GLY A 781 -21.41 11.80 38.24
CA GLY A 781 -20.76 13.13 38.00
C GLY A 781 -19.44 13.20 37.18
N GLY A 782 -19.02 14.33 36.59
CA GLY A 782 -19.70 15.62 36.32
C GLY A 782 -18.79 16.79 35.79
N ARG A 783 -19.35 17.66 34.91
CA ARG A 783 -19.10 19.12 34.57
C ARG A 783 -17.76 19.84 34.94
N ARG A 784 -17.25 20.93 34.28
CA ARG A 784 -17.30 21.60 32.93
C ARG A 784 -16.54 22.97 32.98
N ARG A 785 -15.83 23.43 31.91
CA ARG A 785 -15.29 24.83 31.65
C ARG A 785 -14.14 25.34 32.58
N ARG A 786 -13.33 26.41 32.33
CA ARG A 786 -13.07 27.52 31.32
C ARG A 786 -11.57 27.99 31.51
N LYS A 787 -10.85 28.95 30.87
CA LYS A 787 -10.92 29.96 29.75
C LYS A 787 -9.45 30.41 29.37
N LYS A 788 -9.18 30.96 28.17
CA LYS A 788 -7.87 31.53 27.68
C LYS A 788 -7.63 33.02 28.05
N PRO A 789 -6.38 33.56 27.97
CA PRO A 789 -5.86 34.36 26.81
C PRO A 789 -4.39 33.98 26.45
N ALA A 790 -3.60 34.60 25.56
CA ALA A 790 -3.68 35.76 24.62
C ALA A 790 -3.37 35.26 23.17
N ALA A 791 -3.02 35.96 22.06
CA ALA A 791 -2.66 37.34 21.67
C ALA A 791 -1.23 37.87 21.96
N ASP A 792 -0.55 38.73 21.17
CA ASP A 792 -0.32 39.02 19.71
C ASP A 792 0.93 40.01 19.64
N GLU A 793 1.49 40.67 18.60
CA GLU A 793 1.26 40.93 17.14
C GLU A 793 2.54 41.52 16.44
N SER A 794 2.51 41.89 15.13
CA SER A 794 3.39 42.84 14.36
C SER A 794 4.90 42.51 14.07
N ALA A 795 5.62 43.02 13.05
CA ALA A 795 5.32 43.70 11.76
C ALA A 795 6.51 43.59 10.73
N VAL A 796 6.68 44.54 9.78
CA VAL A 796 6.75 44.27 8.31
C VAL A 796 7.33 45.45 7.48
N SER A 797 7.65 45.24 6.17
CA SER A 797 8.05 46.21 5.08
C SER A 797 9.55 46.64 5.05
N VAL A 798 10.25 47.10 3.99
CA VAL A 798 10.07 47.61 2.57
C VAL A 798 11.32 47.09 1.74
N VAL A 799 11.50 46.86 0.41
CA VAL A 799 11.01 47.24 -0.96
C VAL A 799 11.80 48.40 -1.66
N GLU A 800 11.96 48.36 -3.01
CA GLU A 800 12.73 49.27 -3.95
C GLU A 800 14.29 49.18 -3.88
N ALA A 801 15.16 49.59 -4.83
CA ALA A 801 15.22 49.81 -6.31
C ALA A 801 16.69 50.26 -6.68
N ALA A 802 17.25 50.34 -7.91
CA ALA A 802 17.12 49.67 -9.23
C ALA A 802 18.32 50.13 -10.16
N GLU A 803 18.55 49.49 -11.34
CA GLU A 803 19.41 49.92 -12.49
C GLU A 803 20.96 50.05 -12.21
N GLU A 804 21.95 50.07 -13.15
CA GLU A 804 22.06 49.95 -14.63
C GLU A 804 23.52 49.54 -15.06
N GLU A 805 23.72 49.07 -16.33
CA GLU A 805 24.96 49.13 -17.18
C GLU A 805 26.34 48.52 -16.73
N LEU A 806 27.36 48.17 -17.57
CA LEU A 806 27.60 48.16 -19.04
C LEU A 806 28.74 47.15 -19.45
N GLU A 807 28.64 46.53 -20.65
CA GLU A 807 29.72 46.04 -21.60
C GLU A 807 30.89 45.07 -21.17
N ALA A 808 31.56 44.29 -22.05
CA ALA A 808 31.44 44.00 -23.50
C ALA A 808 32.09 42.63 -23.93
N GLY A 809 31.57 42.01 -25.01
CA GLY A 809 32.31 41.15 -25.98
C GLY A 809 32.48 39.64 -25.67
N GLY A 810 32.34 38.70 -26.63
CA GLY A 810 31.87 38.81 -28.03
C GLY A 810 32.03 37.52 -28.87
N ALA A 811 31.25 37.39 -29.97
CA ALA A 811 31.20 36.29 -30.97
C ALA A 811 30.76 34.88 -30.46
N SER A 812 30.02 34.04 -31.21
CA SER A 812 29.75 33.97 -32.66
C SER A 812 28.33 33.41 -32.97
N GLU A 813 27.97 33.28 -34.26
CA GLU A 813 26.58 33.16 -34.74
C GLU A 813 26.04 31.72 -34.91
N ALA A 814 24.76 31.51 -34.58
CA ALA A 814 23.90 30.46 -35.15
C ALA A 814 22.41 30.85 -35.00
N SER A 815 21.65 30.90 -36.10
CA SER A 815 20.21 31.22 -36.06
C SER A 815 19.33 29.98 -35.88
N PRO A 816 18.33 29.97 -34.98
CA PRO A 816 17.35 28.90 -34.86
C PRO A 816 16.21 29.01 -35.89
N GLU A 817 15.72 27.87 -36.40
CA GLU A 817 14.52 27.82 -37.25
C GLU A 817 13.22 28.18 -36.48
N PRO A 818 12.21 28.79 -37.13
CA PRO A 818 10.89 28.97 -36.52
C PRO A 818 10.14 27.62 -36.37
N PRO A 819 9.34 27.44 -35.31
CA PRO A 819 8.64 26.18 -35.06
C PRO A 819 7.56 25.88 -36.11
N ARG A 820 7.48 24.63 -36.55
CA ARG A 820 6.51 24.17 -37.55
C ARG A 820 5.09 24.11 -36.95
N ILE A 821 4.20 24.97 -37.44
CA ILE A 821 2.78 24.96 -37.07
C ILE A 821 2.11 23.74 -37.72
N VAL A 822 1.56 22.84 -36.90
CA VAL A 822 0.77 21.69 -37.36
C VAL A 822 -0.69 22.12 -37.53
N THR A 823 -1.09 22.35 -38.78
CA THR A 823 -2.48 22.72 -39.10
C THR A 823 -3.35 21.46 -39.12
N ILE A 824 -4.20 21.28 -38.11
CA ILE A 824 -5.17 20.19 -38.06
C ILE A 824 -6.40 20.59 -38.89
N HIS A 825 -6.58 19.96 -40.06
CA HIS A 825 -7.81 20.08 -40.81
C HIS A 825 -8.91 19.24 -40.15
N VAL A 826 -9.98 19.89 -39.69
CA VAL A 826 -11.24 19.24 -39.31
C VAL A 826 -12.15 19.26 -40.55
N PRO A 827 -12.57 18.09 -41.08
CA PRO A 827 -13.61 18.03 -42.12
C PRO A 827 -14.95 18.53 -41.57
N GLY A 828 -15.73 19.22 -42.40
CA GLY A 828 -17.01 19.81 -42.00
C GLY A 828 -18.12 18.77 -41.73
N GLU A 829 -19.10 19.18 -40.93
CA GLU A 829 -20.32 18.41 -40.60
C GLU A 829 -21.29 18.35 -41.80
N ASP A 830 -21.00 17.49 -42.78
CA ASP A 830 -21.90 17.29 -43.94
C ASP A 830 -21.77 15.86 -44.55
N LEU A 831 -21.71 14.83 -43.68
CA LEU A 831 -21.77 13.41 -44.07
C LEU A 831 -22.54 12.53 -43.05
N GLY A 832 -23.87 12.47 -43.23
CA GLY A 832 -24.74 11.32 -42.90
C GLY A 832 -24.84 10.88 -41.44
#